data_AF-D3EDE2-F1
#
_entry.id   AF-D3EDE2-F1
#
_cell.length_a   1.000
_cell.length_b   1.000
_cell.length_c   1.000
_cell.angle_alpha   90.00
_cell.angle_beta   90.00
_cell.angle_gamma   90.00
#
_symmetry.space_group_name_H-M   'P 1'
#
loop_
_entity.id
_entity.type
_entity.pdbx_description
1 polymer ?
#
loop_
_entity_poly.entity_id
_entity_poly.type
_entity_poly.pdbx_seq_one_letter_code
_entity_poly.pdbx_strand_id
1 'polypeptide(L)'
;MNKITNNRRRSSTNRTSPRQIKLRKSNYKLYKKKRSVQPVPPISLSHTTHQQSVRPFESEAAHARAAPQVTGLIAPGITPLYDIIRFPVIDWQFRWQRPQQLSEQFAQQGHRVFYVTTEINSVRKEEASKEEVGRFVSIKNIDRNVWLVTLCAHKPLNLYKDEMSSWDIQYLKWSIEHVRDKFGISQVVSIVDLPFWTPLVTAMEQHHIVYDCMDHHAGFSTNDPAMLHQEERLLRVAGLVVTSSQHLYDWAIEHNPSTVLIRNAADISHFLKPPEQSLTELKSIKQPIIGYYGAISDWFDIRLIETVARNRPEWTFVLIGHTFGCDTTDVEKLDNVVLLGEKPYHELPIYLHRFQVALIPFMKNMLTKATNPVKLYEYLAAGKPVVSTDLPEVEAVASDMVSIADTPDKFEQAIHEALQESGTEQIKRRQEFARHNNWVQRYQVLNDYITQHLFPKVSVIIVVHNKWSYTEQCLRSLLQKGHYPNLEVVIVDNASTDQTSFHLKALNNPLVKVISSQKNLGFSAGNTLGCLESTGEYMILLNNDTLVPDGSWITRLLRPFHEDPQIGMTGPMSNYVGNDQALDHFIGDAVYGADVRWLHDFYELYHEKIRYTDLLGFFCVAMKRSVWDKVGSLDPAYGIGMFEDDDYCERVRNAGYRLAIVEDAFVYHYGSATIKELKPQAYDSLWEKNKAYYEQKWNKTWRLPKGPHSLFHLADHPQEIANRIHVTGKKFALVLGDKVWDAHSKRWQKIVMGLTEDENLYVIVYAHEYHGNPIIGTRKVGPRLYFTNRIDLFSQVTFDHVIYCGSTDVYPYLRSDHFVADSLCYHDHRLKALQSNLPNIKVFGDALVTHTVRNVMSLTRDISTV
;
A
#
# COMPACT_ATOMS: atom_id res chain seq x y z
N MET A 1 32.53 28.03 34.05
CA MET A 1 33.39 27.54 35.16
C MET A 1 32.60 27.55 36.47
N ASN A 2 32.98 26.70 37.43
CA ASN A 2 32.69 26.71 38.88
C ASN A 2 31.35 27.25 39.44
N LYS A 3 30.57 26.31 40.02
CA LYS A 3 29.85 26.34 41.32
C LYS A 3 29.79 27.68 42.09
N ILE A 4 28.57 28.06 42.51
CA ILE A 4 28.28 28.71 43.81
C ILE A 4 27.12 27.94 44.49
N THR A 5 27.04 27.94 45.82
CA THR A 5 26.14 27.08 46.61
C THR A 5 25.31 27.83 47.67
N ASN A 6 24.19 27.21 48.05
CA ASN A 6 23.55 27.21 49.38
C ASN A 6 22.67 28.38 49.90
N ASN A 7 21.40 28.03 50.12
CA ASN A 7 20.60 28.21 51.35
C ASN A 7 20.11 29.60 51.80
N ARG A 8 18.79 29.71 52.10
CA ARG A 8 18.25 29.52 53.48
C ARG A 8 16.71 29.70 53.63
N ARG A 9 16.05 28.72 54.28
CA ARG A 9 14.86 28.88 55.19
C ARG A 9 13.55 29.38 54.51
N ARG A 10 12.30 29.29 55.02
CA ARG A 10 11.52 28.69 56.16
C ARG A 10 10.02 28.85 55.75
N SER A 11 8.92 28.36 56.37
CA SER A 11 8.49 27.22 57.22
C SER A 11 7.03 27.50 57.69
N SER A 12 6.11 26.59 58.04
CA SER A 12 6.08 25.12 58.24
C SER A 12 4.64 24.61 58.51
N THR A 13 4.43 23.29 58.42
CA THR A 13 3.36 22.48 59.08
C THR A 13 1.87 22.79 58.87
N ASN A 14 1.11 21.79 58.36
CA ASN A 14 0.03 21.19 59.15
C ASN A 14 -0.25 19.72 58.76
N ARG A 15 -1.02 18.97 59.58
CA ARG A 15 -1.24 17.50 59.45
C ARG A 15 -2.65 17.12 58.96
N THR A 16 -2.76 15.98 58.28
CA THR A 16 -3.87 15.01 58.45
C THR A 16 -3.48 13.63 57.89
N SER A 17 -4.25 12.58 58.20
CA SER A 17 -3.82 11.16 58.13
C SER A 17 -4.42 10.34 56.96
N PRO A 18 -3.74 9.26 56.51
CA PRO A 18 -4.25 8.35 55.47
C PRO A 18 -5.27 7.34 56.00
N ARG A 19 -6.25 6.96 55.17
CA ARG A 19 -7.19 5.84 55.42
C ARG A 19 -6.63 4.51 54.90
N GLN A 20 -7.14 3.40 55.46
CA GLN A 20 -6.60 2.05 55.28
C GLN A 20 -7.65 1.03 54.78
N ILE A 21 -7.16 0.02 54.03
CA ILE A 21 -7.70 -1.34 53.88
C ILE A 21 -9.07 -1.52 53.18
N LYS A 22 -9.08 -2.27 52.06
CA LYS A 22 -9.80 -3.57 51.93
C LYS A 22 -9.42 -4.35 50.66
N LEU A 23 -8.58 -5.37 50.81
CA LEU A 23 -8.40 -6.43 49.82
C LEU A 23 -9.46 -7.53 50.01
N ARG A 24 -10.08 -7.99 48.93
CA ARG A 24 -11.00 -9.15 48.96
C ARG A 24 -10.24 -10.45 48.65
N LYS A 25 -10.39 -11.46 49.49
CA LYS A 25 -10.08 -12.85 49.17
C LYS A 25 -11.21 -13.47 48.34
N SER A 26 -10.88 -14.39 47.45
CA SER A 26 -11.81 -15.42 46.94
C SER A 26 -11.07 -16.76 46.88
N ASN A 27 -11.80 -17.87 46.91
CA ASN A 27 -11.25 -19.19 47.23
C ASN A 27 -11.14 -20.09 45.99
N TYR A 28 -10.00 -20.77 45.82
CA TYR A 28 -9.88 -21.94 44.95
C TYR A 28 -9.55 -23.19 45.78
N LYS A 29 -10.33 -24.26 45.61
CA LYS A 29 -10.10 -25.57 46.24
C LYS A 29 -9.23 -26.43 45.31
N LEU A 30 -8.11 -26.95 45.82
CA LEU A 30 -7.36 -27.99 45.09
C LEU A 30 -8.06 -29.34 45.21
N TYR A 31 -8.39 -29.96 44.08
CA TYR A 31 -8.70 -31.39 44.00
C TYR A 31 -7.42 -32.17 43.67
N LYS A 32 -6.90 -32.95 44.64
CA LYS A 32 -5.90 -33.98 44.35
C LYS A 32 -6.59 -35.24 43.82
N LYS A 33 -6.27 -35.68 42.60
CA LYS A 33 -6.65 -37.00 42.08
C LYS A 33 -5.40 -37.71 41.58
N LYS A 34 -5.10 -38.90 42.13
CA LYS A 34 -3.97 -39.72 41.69
C LYS A 34 -4.23 -40.22 40.26
N ARG A 35 -3.21 -40.21 39.39
CA ARG A 35 -3.19 -41.02 38.16
C ARG A 35 -2.43 -42.31 38.45
N SER A 36 -3.08 -43.45 38.19
CA SER A 36 -2.44 -44.77 38.08
C SER A 36 -2.03 -45.00 36.62
N VAL A 37 -0.85 -45.55 36.38
CA VAL A 37 -0.38 -45.92 35.03
C VAL A 37 -0.77 -47.38 34.75
N GLN A 38 -1.24 -47.66 33.55
CA GLN A 38 -1.26 -49.01 32.96
C GLN A 38 -0.50 -48.98 31.63
N PRO A 39 0.24 -50.04 31.26
CA PRO A 39 0.93 -50.13 29.98
C PRO A 39 -0.04 -50.51 28.84
N VAL A 40 0.25 -50.04 27.64
CA VAL A 40 -0.45 -50.41 26.40
C VAL A 40 0.38 -51.48 25.67
N PRO A 41 -0.23 -52.56 25.13
CA PRO A 41 0.50 -53.60 24.40
C PRO A 41 0.95 -53.12 23.00
N PRO A 42 1.99 -53.73 22.40
CA PRO A 42 2.48 -53.37 21.07
C PRO A 42 1.49 -53.77 19.97
N ILE A 43 1.34 -52.91 18.96
CA ILE A 43 0.54 -53.15 17.76
C ILE A 43 1.46 -53.70 16.66
N SER A 44 1.00 -54.72 15.93
CA SER A 44 1.72 -55.32 14.81
C SER A 44 1.68 -54.46 13.56
N LEU A 45 2.79 -54.43 12.81
CA LEU A 45 2.87 -53.80 11.50
C LEU A 45 2.20 -54.69 10.44
N SER A 46 1.36 -54.08 9.59
CA SER A 46 0.92 -54.65 8.32
C SER A 46 1.21 -53.65 7.20
N HIS A 47 1.68 -54.14 6.06
CA HIS A 47 2.06 -53.28 4.93
C HIS A 47 0.85 -52.91 4.07
N THR A 48 0.66 -51.62 3.81
CA THR A 48 -0.18 -51.10 2.73
C THR A 48 0.57 -50.02 1.94
N THR A 49 0.35 -49.99 0.62
CA THR A 49 1.08 -49.14 -0.33
C THR A 49 0.73 -47.66 -0.18
N HIS A 50 1.75 -46.79 -0.22
CA HIS A 50 1.57 -45.35 -0.05
C HIS A 50 0.94 -44.67 -1.28
N GLN A 51 -0.38 -44.44 -1.20
CA GLN A 51 -0.98 -43.19 -1.69
C GLN A 51 -1.48 -42.41 -0.47
N GLN A 52 -0.56 -41.70 0.20
CA GLN A 52 -0.94 -40.77 1.26
C GLN A 52 -1.10 -39.36 0.67
N SER A 53 -2.34 -39.04 0.28
CA SER A 53 -2.79 -37.66 0.22
C SER A 53 -2.53 -36.98 1.57
N VAL A 54 -2.14 -35.70 1.56
CA VAL A 54 -2.11 -34.88 2.78
C VAL A 54 -3.50 -34.93 3.41
N ARG A 55 -3.62 -35.54 4.59
CA ARG A 55 -4.90 -35.58 5.32
C ARG A 55 -5.29 -34.15 5.70
N PRO A 56 -6.53 -33.72 5.47
CA PRO A 56 -7.05 -32.52 6.12
C PRO A 56 -6.90 -32.64 7.64
N PHE A 57 -6.64 -31.53 8.32
CA PHE A 57 -6.93 -31.45 9.76
C PHE A 57 -8.44 -31.57 9.92
N GLU A 58 -8.90 -32.63 10.60
CA GLU A 58 -10.29 -32.72 11.03
C GLU A 58 -10.51 -31.66 12.12
N SER A 59 -11.22 -30.58 11.79
CA SER A 59 -11.56 -29.54 12.75
C SER A 59 -12.61 -30.08 13.74
N GLU A 60 -12.24 -30.26 15.01
CA GLU A 60 -13.23 -30.31 16.07
C GLU A 60 -14.11 -29.06 16.00
N ALA A 61 -15.43 -29.22 16.18
CA ALA A 61 -16.42 -28.18 15.92
C ALA A 61 -16.40 -27.05 16.97
N ALA A 62 -15.38 -26.19 16.90
CA ALA A 62 -15.32 -24.92 17.58
C ALA A 62 -16.62 -24.14 17.32
N HIS A 63 -17.26 -23.66 18.38
CA HIS A 63 -18.63 -23.15 18.30
C HIS A 63 -18.71 -21.90 17.43
N ALA A 64 -19.20 -22.09 16.20
CA ALA A 64 -19.35 -21.02 15.22
C ALA A 64 -20.28 -19.93 15.76
N ARG A 65 -19.73 -18.75 16.03
CA ARG A 65 -20.54 -17.53 16.09
C ARG A 65 -21.14 -17.33 14.70
N ALA A 66 -22.46 -17.15 14.62
CA ALA A 66 -23.14 -16.98 13.35
C ALA A 66 -22.53 -15.79 12.58
N ALA A 67 -21.99 -16.05 11.39
CA ALA A 67 -21.46 -15.02 10.53
C ALA A 67 -22.61 -14.08 10.07
N PRO A 68 -22.40 -12.75 10.01
CA PRO A 68 -23.40 -11.84 9.47
C PRO A 68 -23.67 -12.19 8.00
N GLN A 69 -24.92 -12.14 7.55
CA GLN A 69 -25.33 -12.52 6.17
C GLN A 69 -24.71 -11.61 5.10
N VAL A 70 -24.49 -12.12 3.88
CA VAL A 70 -23.83 -11.35 2.79
C VAL A 70 -24.50 -10.02 2.48
N THR A 71 -25.82 -9.96 2.65
CA THR A 71 -26.67 -8.77 2.43
C THR A 71 -26.27 -7.56 3.27
N GLY A 72 -25.55 -7.75 4.38
CA GLY A 72 -25.01 -6.66 5.21
C GLY A 72 -23.57 -6.25 4.87
N LEU A 73 -22.82 -7.06 4.11
CA LEU A 73 -21.44 -6.77 3.72
C LEU A 73 -21.36 -6.23 2.29
N ILE A 74 -22.16 -6.78 1.37
CA ILE A 74 -22.29 -6.28 0.00
C ILE A 74 -23.31 -5.14 -0.01
N ALA A 75 -22.98 -4.06 0.70
CA ALA A 75 -23.78 -2.83 0.68
C ALA A 75 -23.65 -2.15 -0.70
N PRO A 76 -24.75 -1.70 -1.33
CA PRO A 76 -24.67 -0.93 -2.56
C PRO A 76 -23.92 0.39 -2.31
N GLY A 77 -23.02 0.75 -3.22
CA GLY A 77 -22.18 1.95 -3.10
C GLY A 77 -20.79 1.75 -2.51
N ILE A 78 -20.29 0.51 -2.37
CA ILE A 78 -18.84 0.28 -2.17
C ILE A 78 -18.13 0.45 -3.51
N THR A 79 -17.72 1.67 -3.82
CA THR A 79 -16.59 1.92 -4.73
C THR A 79 -15.33 1.31 -4.11
N PRO A 80 -14.49 0.58 -4.86
CA PRO A 80 -13.22 0.09 -4.33
C PRO A 80 -12.23 1.26 -4.26
N LEU A 81 -11.77 1.56 -3.05
CA LEU A 81 -10.93 2.72 -2.76
C LEU A 81 -9.45 2.32 -2.64
N TYR A 82 -8.57 3.24 -3.00
CA TYR A 82 -7.16 3.26 -2.61
C TYR A 82 -6.95 4.25 -1.46
N ASP A 83 -5.91 4.03 -0.66
CA ASP A 83 -5.49 4.98 0.37
C ASP A 83 -4.49 5.99 -0.20
N ILE A 84 -4.46 7.20 0.37
CA ILE A 84 -3.61 8.29 -0.08
C ILE A 84 -2.59 8.62 0.99
N ILE A 85 -1.32 8.69 0.60
CA ILE A 85 -0.28 9.33 1.39
C ILE A 85 0.08 10.64 0.69
N ARG A 86 -0.28 11.78 1.27
CA ARG A 86 0.10 13.08 0.70
C ARG A 86 1.41 13.55 1.32
N PHE A 87 2.36 13.89 0.46
CA PHE A 87 3.69 14.39 0.77
C PHE A 87 3.73 15.89 0.42
N PRO A 88 3.32 16.77 1.35
CA PRO A 88 2.89 18.11 1.00
C PRO A 88 4.06 19.10 0.92
N VAL A 89 3.76 20.29 0.41
CA VAL A 89 4.60 21.48 0.51
C VAL A 89 4.40 22.23 1.84
N ILE A 90 3.23 22.09 2.49
CA ILE A 90 2.89 22.81 3.74
C ILE A 90 2.11 21.92 4.72
N ASP A 91 2.17 22.26 6.02
CA ASP A 91 1.36 21.59 7.05
C ASP A 91 -0.13 21.89 6.94
N TRP A 92 -0.95 20.93 7.36
CA TRP A 92 -2.42 21.00 7.29
C TRP A 92 -3.01 22.25 7.93
N GLN A 93 -2.47 22.67 9.08
CA GLN A 93 -2.95 23.83 9.84
C GLN A 93 -2.35 25.17 9.36
N PHE A 94 -1.44 25.15 8.37
CA PHE A 94 -0.98 26.35 7.70
C PHE A 94 -2.04 26.83 6.70
N ARG A 95 -1.70 27.84 5.88
CA ARG A 95 -2.57 28.45 4.85
C ARG A 95 -3.40 27.39 4.13
N TRP A 96 -4.72 27.54 4.16
CA TRP A 96 -5.65 26.58 3.56
C TRP A 96 -5.69 26.77 2.04
N GLN A 97 -5.32 25.75 1.28
CA GLN A 97 -5.21 25.82 -0.18
C GLN A 97 -5.43 24.43 -0.81
N ARG A 98 -5.07 24.28 -2.10
CA ARG A 98 -5.30 23.08 -2.93
C ARG A 98 -4.93 21.74 -2.24
N PRO A 99 -3.76 21.58 -1.58
CA PRO A 99 -3.41 20.33 -0.90
C PRO A 99 -4.43 19.86 0.13
N GLN A 100 -4.89 20.75 1.00
CA GLN A 100 -5.89 20.41 2.01
C GLN A 100 -7.28 20.22 1.38
N GLN A 101 -7.68 21.12 0.46
CA GLN A 101 -8.97 21.05 -0.25
C GLN A 101 -9.17 19.71 -0.98
N LEU A 102 -8.20 19.28 -1.80
CA LEU A 102 -8.27 18.00 -2.50
C LEU A 102 -8.22 16.82 -1.52
N SER A 103 -7.40 16.91 -0.46
CA SER A 103 -7.32 15.87 0.58
C SER A 103 -8.64 15.69 1.34
N GLU A 104 -9.34 16.79 1.64
CA GLU A 104 -10.66 16.73 2.27
C GLU A 104 -11.69 16.09 1.33
N GLN A 105 -11.67 16.42 0.04
CA GLN A 105 -12.56 15.80 -0.95
C GLN A 105 -12.34 14.27 -1.04
N PHE A 106 -11.10 13.80 -1.11
CA PHE A 106 -10.80 12.37 -1.03
C PHE A 106 -11.35 11.72 0.26
N ALA A 107 -11.16 12.38 1.41
CA ALA A 107 -11.61 11.88 2.71
C ALA A 107 -13.16 11.82 2.83
N GLN A 108 -13.86 12.86 2.35
CA GLN A 108 -15.32 12.94 2.28
C GLN A 108 -15.92 11.81 1.43
N GLN A 109 -15.25 11.45 0.33
CA GLN A 109 -15.65 10.41 -0.62
C GLN A 109 -15.26 8.99 -0.17
N GLY A 110 -14.48 8.88 0.91
CA GLY A 110 -14.28 7.65 1.68
C GLY A 110 -12.83 7.14 1.75
N HIS A 111 -11.92 7.68 0.93
CA HIS A 111 -10.51 7.32 0.93
C HIS A 111 -9.87 7.67 2.28
N ARG A 112 -8.90 6.88 2.76
CA ARG A 112 -8.09 7.28 3.93
C ARG A 112 -6.96 8.18 3.46
N VAL A 113 -6.82 9.36 4.04
CA VAL A 113 -5.78 10.33 3.69
C VAL A 113 -4.81 10.49 4.85
N PHE A 114 -3.57 10.07 4.60
CA PHE A 114 -2.42 10.20 5.48
C PHE A 114 -1.59 11.39 5.01
N TYR A 115 -1.85 12.56 5.59
CA TYR A 115 -1.20 13.81 5.25
C TYR A 115 0.09 13.95 6.08
N VAL A 116 1.25 13.88 5.43
CA VAL A 116 2.55 13.96 6.10
C VAL A 116 2.78 15.37 6.64
N THR A 117 3.32 15.53 7.85
CA THR A 117 3.67 16.86 8.39
C THR A 117 5.00 17.37 7.83
N THR A 118 5.22 18.69 7.80
CA THR A 118 6.55 19.23 7.44
C THR A 118 7.57 19.05 8.58
N GLU A 119 7.10 18.92 9.82
CA GLU A 119 7.92 18.43 10.93
C GLU A 119 8.32 16.96 10.71
N ILE A 120 9.60 16.65 10.97
CA ILE A 120 10.20 15.31 10.89
C ILE A 120 10.86 14.96 12.23
N ASN A 121 10.48 13.81 12.79
CA ASN A 121 11.12 13.24 13.99
C ASN A 121 12.48 12.61 13.63
N SER A 122 13.39 12.48 14.60
CA SER A 122 14.76 11.99 14.35
C SER A 122 15.22 11.00 15.43
N VAL A 123 15.70 9.81 15.03
CA VAL A 123 16.31 8.86 16.01
C VAL A 123 17.73 9.26 16.39
N ARG A 124 18.47 9.96 15.52
CA ARG A 124 19.87 10.43 15.72
C ARG A 124 20.85 9.30 16.06
N LYS A 125 20.70 8.18 15.36
CA LYS A 125 21.44 6.92 15.45
C LYS A 125 21.47 6.32 14.04
N GLU A 126 22.60 5.87 13.54
CA GLU A 126 22.72 5.29 12.18
C GLU A 126 22.27 3.82 12.13
N GLU A 127 22.32 3.10 13.25
CA GLU A 127 21.90 1.70 13.37
C GLU A 127 20.59 1.54 14.17
N ALA A 128 19.57 2.35 13.89
CA ALA A 128 18.21 2.09 14.35
C ALA A 128 17.56 0.93 13.57
N SER A 129 16.69 0.18 14.24
CA SER A 129 15.85 -0.85 13.65
C SER A 129 14.48 -0.30 13.21
N LYS A 130 13.80 -0.97 12.26
CA LYS A 130 12.41 -0.64 11.85
C LYS A 130 11.48 -0.48 13.05
N GLU A 131 11.62 -1.31 14.09
CA GLU A 131 10.79 -1.24 15.31
C GLU A 131 11.21 -0.13 16.29
N GLU A 132 12.44 0.40 16.20
CA GLU A 132 12.82 1.64 16.89
C GLU A 132 12.24 2.86 16.15
N VAL A 133 12.46 2.95 14.83
CA VAL A 133 11.97 4.05 13.98
C VAL A 133 10.45 4.19 14.06
N GLY A 134 9.71 3.08 13.97
CA GLY A 134 8.25 3.06 14.10
C GLY A 134 7.71 3.64 15.42
N ARG A 135 8.50 3.68 16.51
CA ARG A 135 8.10 4.30 17.79
C ARG A 135 8.19 5.82 17.79
N PHE A 136 8.93 6.40 16.84
CA PHE A 136 9.04 7.85 16.64
C PHE A 136 8.07 8.37 15.57
N VAL A 137 7.27 7.51 14.92
CA VAL A 137 6.22 7.93 13.99
C VAL A 137 4.99 8.40 14.78
N SER A 138 4.64 9.68 14.64
CA SER A 138 3.41 10.22 15.25
C SER A 138 2.26 10.15 14.24
N ILE A 139 1.09 9.66 14.67
CA ILE A 139 -0.11 9.55 13.82
C ILE A 139 -1.30 10.08 14.59
N LYS A 140 -1.90 11.17 14.10
CA LYS A 140 -3.00 11.89 14.74
C LYS A 140 -4.19 11.97 13.78
N ASN A 141 -5.28 11.27 14.10
CA ASN A 141 -6.55 11.50 13.42
C ASN A 141 -7.03 12.92 13.74
N ILE A 142 -7.46 13.67 12.72
CA ILE A 142 -7.92 15.05 12.86
C ILE A 142 -9.34 15.28 12.33
N ASP A 143 -9.78 14.46 11.37
CA ASP A 143 -11.15 14.47 10.85
C ASP A 143 -11.53 13.06 10.35
N ARG A 144 -12.79 12.87 9.93
CA ARG A 144 -13.26 11.67 9.27
C ARG A 144 -12.36 11.35 8.08
N ASN A 145 -11.68 10.21 8.15
CA ASN A 145 -10.74 9.72 7.16
C ASN A 145 -9.46 10.57 6.93
N VAL A 146 -9.13 11.54 7.80
CA VAL A 146 -7.88 12.32 7.70
C VAL A 146 -6.97 12.08 8.91
N TRP A 147 -5.72 11.70 8.64
CA TRP A 147 -4.67 11.51 9.64
C TRP A 147 -3.44 12.36 9.30
N LEU A 148 -2.95 13.14 10.27
CA LEU A 148 -1.62 13.74 10.20
C LEU A 148 -0.57 12.71 10.57
N VAL A 149 0.52 12.65 9.80
CA VAL A 149 1.62 11.69 9.99
C VAL A 149 2.96 12.40 10.08
N THR A 150 3.57 12.40 11.26
CA THR A 150 4.94 12.87 11.47
C THR A 150 5.88 11.68 11.31
N LEU A 151 6.54 11.59 10.16
CA LEU A 151 7.52 10.55 9.85
C LEU A 151 8.80 10.73 10.68
N CYS A 152 9.64 9.69 10.71
CA CYS A 152 10.94 9.74 11.36
C CYS A 152 12.09 9.46 10.37
N ALA A 153 13.10 10.33 10.37
CA ALA A 153 14.34 10.20 9.61
C ALA A 153 15.54 9.94 10.55
N HIS A 154 16.75 9.86 9.99
CA HIS A 154 17.96 9.70 10.80
C HIS A 154 18.29 11.01 11.54
N LYS A 155 18.38 12.12 10.80
CA LYS A 155 18.50 13.50 11.33
C LYS A 155 17.18 14.26 11.24
N PRO A 156 17.00 15.38 11.95
CA PRO A 156 15.98 16.37 11.57
C PRO A 156 16.24 16.87 10.15
N LEU A 157 15.18 17.20 9.42
CA LEU A 157 15.24 17.65 8.02
C LEU A 157 14.42 18.92 7.82
N ASN A 158 14.98 19.88 7.08
CA ASN A 158 14.28 21.04 6.54
C ASN A 158 13.94 20.76 5.05
N LEU A 159 12.65 20.53 4.78
CA LEU A 159 12.11 20.17 3.45
C LEU A 159 12.48 21.14 2.33
N TYR A 160 12.85 22.39 2.65
CA TYR A 160 13.15 23.43 1.68
C TYR A 160 14.66 23.62 1.43
N LYS A 161 15.54 22.91 2.17
CA LYS A 161 16.99 23.18 2.19
C LYS A 161 17.90 21.97 2.35
N ASP A 162 17.44 20.90 3.00
CA ASP A 162 18.26 19.71 3.24
C ASP A 162 18.12 18.69 2.11
N GLU A 163 19.21 17.99 1.82
CA GLU A 163 19.17 16.73 1.07
C GLU A 163 19.05 15.53 2.02
N MET A 164 18.31 14.50 1.59
CA MET A 164 18.15 13.24 2.31
C MET A 164 19.38 12.35 2.14
N SER A 165 19.94 11.83 3.23
CA SER A 165 20.92 10.74 3.16
C SER A 165 20.24 9.39 2.90
N SER A 166 21.01 8.36 2.55
CA SER A 166 20.50 6.97 2.46
C SER A 166 19.87 6.49 3.77
N TRP A 167 20.42 6.89 4.92
CA TRP A 167 19.82 6.62 6.23
C TRP A 167 18.49 7.34 6.44
N ASP A 168 18.36 8.59 5.99
CA ASP A 168 17.09 9.32 6.07
C ASP A 168 16.02 8.66 5.20
N ILE A 169 16.36 8.30 3.95
CA ILE A 169 15.46 7.59 3.02
C ILE A 169 15.00 6.26 3.64
N GLN A 170 15.93 5.46 4.18
CA GLN A 170 15.60 4.17 4.79
C GLN A 170 14.66 4.30 6.01
N TYR A 171 14.86 5.32 6.84
CA TYR A 171 14.05 5.50 8.06
C TYR A 171 12.69 6.10 7.72
N LEU A 172 12.62 6.98 6.72
CA LEU A 172 11.36 7.47 6.18
C LEU A 172 10.57 6.34 5.48
N LYS A 173 11.23 5.43 4.76
CA LYS A 173 10.60 4.21 4.21
C LYS A 173 10.02 3.34 5.32
N TRP A 174 10.80 3.01 6.35
CA TRP A 174 10.30 2.27 7.53
C TRP A 174 9.19 3.01 8.29
N SER A 175 9.18 4.35 8.29
CA SER A 175 8.10 5.15 8.86
C SER A 175 6.80 5.01 8.08
N ILE A 176 6.88 4.98 6.74
CA ILE A 176 5.73 4.72 5.86
C ILE A 176 5.24 3.27 6.01
N GLU A 177 6.15 2.29 6.04
CA GLU A 177 5.81 0.90 6.32
C GLU A 177 5.07 0.76 7.67
N HIS A 178 5.54 1.42 8.73
CA HIS A 178 4.81 1.42 10.02
C HIS A 178 3.37 1.94 9.91
N VAL A 179 3.11 2.93 9.03
CA VAL A 179 1.74 3.39 8.75
C VAL A 179 0.96 2.32 7.97
N ARG A 180 1.57 1.69 6.95
CA ARG A 180 0.92 0.63 6.16
C ARG A 180 0.55 -0.58 7.01
N ASP A 181 1.49 -1.08 7.81
CA ASP A 181 1.34 -2.22 8.71
C ASP A 181 0.22 -1.96 9.74
N LYS A 182 0.19 -0.74 10.31
CA LYS A 182 -0.77 -0.34 11.35
C LYS A 182 -2.19 -0.13 10.86
N PHE A 183 -2.38 0.18 9.58
CA PHE A 183 -3.70 0.46 9.00
C PHE A 183 -4.16 -0.60 7.98
N GLY A 184 -3.32 -1.59 7.62
CA GLY A 184 -3.62 -2.56 6.58
C GLY A 184 -3.77 -1.88 5.22
N ILE A 185 -2.70 -1.25 4.75
CA ILE A 185 -2.70 -0.45 3.50
C ILE A 185 -2.06 -1.25 2.36
N SER A 186 -2.91 -1.90 1.55
CA SER A 186 -2.49 -2.61 0.33
C SER A 186 -2.30 -1.65 -0.85
N GLN A 187 -3.33 -0.90 -1.24
CA GLN A 187 -3.33 -0.01 -2.41
C GLN A 187 -3.02 1.45 -2.01
N VAL A 188 -1.92 2.01 -2.53
CA VAL A 188 -1.43 3.36 -2.17
C VAL A 188 -1.31 4.24 -3.41
N VAL A 189 -1.84 5.46 -3.30
CA VAL A 189 -1.46 6.59 -4.18
C VAL A 189 -0.69 7.62 -3.35
N SER A 190 0.53 7.91 -3.76
CA SER A 190 1.39 8.93 -3.15
C SER A 190 1.26 10.22 -3.94
N ILE A 191 0.48 11.17 -3.41
CA ILE A 191 0.35 12.52 -3.99
C ILE A 191 1.50 13.37 -3.44
N VAL A 192 2.36 13.86 -4.32
CA VAL A 192 3.55 14.65 -3.98
C VAL A 192 3.34 16.10 -4.42
N ASP A 193 3.63 17.03 -3.52
CA ASP A 193 3.46 18.47 -3.76
C ASP A 193 4.80 19.21 -3.83
N LEU A 194 5.87 18.61 -3.29
CA LEU A 194 7.19 19.23 -3.13
C LEU A 194 8.29 18.26 -3.58
N PRO A 195 9.16 18.62 -4.55
CA PRO A 195 10.19 17.73 -5.07
C PRO A 195 11.20 17.18 -4.06
N PHE A 196 11.36 17.80 -2.89
CA PHE A 196 12.16 17.25 -1.77
C PHE A 196 11.82 15.78 -1.45
N TRP A 197 10.55 15.37 -1.59
CA TRP A 197 10.12 14.01 -1.27
C TRP A 197 10.53 12.95 -2.31
N THR A 198 11.06 13.34 -3.47
CA THR A 198 11.40 12.44 -4.59
C THR A 198 12.33 11.28 -4.20
N PRO A 199 13.41 11.47 -3.41
CA PRO A 199 14.28 10.37 -2.99
C PRO A 199 13.57 9.32 -2.10
N LEU A 200 12.56 9.73 -1.33
CA LEU A 200 11.72 8.83 -0.55
C LEU A 200 10.72 8.09 -1.44
N VAL A 201 9.90 8.80 -2.21
CA VAL A 201 8.83 8.15 -3.00
C VAL A 201 9.37 7.27 -4.13
N THR A 202 10.61 7.50 -4.59
CA THR A 202 11.27 6.61 -5.57
C THR A 202 12.02 5.42 -4.94
N ALA A 203 12.06 5.33 -3.61
CA ALA A 203 12.61 4.20 -2.84
C ALA A 203 11.51 3.40 -2.11
N MET A 204 10.25 3.78 -2.30
CA MET A 204 9.07 3.06 -1.83
C MET A 204 8.61 2.02 -2.88
N GLU A 205 8.05 0.91 -2.42
CA GLU A 205 7.47 -0.13 -3.28
C GLU A 205 5.94 -0.20 -3.16
N GLN A 206 5.29 -0.84 -4.13
CA GLN A 206 3.85 -1.16 -4.11
C GLN A 206 2.95 0.06 -3.87
N HIS A 207 3.16 1.12 -4.65
CA HIS A 207 2.37 2.35 -4.66
C HIS A 207 2.45 3.02 -6.03
N HIS A 208 1.57 3.99 -6.30
CA HIS A 208 1.63 4.83 -7.50
C HIS A 208 1.98 6.27 -7.13
N ILE A 209 2.90 6.90 -7.85
CA ILE A 209 3.31 8.29 -7.64
C ILE A 209 2.45 9.23 -8.50
N VAL A 210 1.86 10.24 -7.87
CA VAL A 210 1.18 11.37 -8.52
C VAL A 210 1.90 12.65 -8.13
N TYR A 211 2.32 13.46 -9.10
CA TYR A 211 2.89 14.78 -8.81
C TYR A 211 1.85 15.87 -9.03
N ASP A 212 1.43 16.58 -7.97
CA ASP A 212 0.53 17.74 -8.06
C ASP A 212 1.38 19.01 -8.25
N CYS A 213 1.83 19.23 -9.49
CA CYS A 213 2.64 20.36 -9.93
C CYS A 213 1.80 21.65 -9.89
N MET A 214 1.83 22.31 -8.74
CA MET A 214 1.06 23.53 -8.46
C MET A 214 1.70 24.79 -9.01
N ASP A 215 3.02 24.88 -8.94
CA ASP A 215 3.85 26.03 -9.26
C ASP A 215 5.15 25.54 -9.93
N HIS A 216 5.79 26.39 -10.73
CA HIS A 216 7.07 26.05 -11.38
C HIS A 216 8.22 26.30 -10.39
N HIS A 217 8.92 25.26 -9.90
CA HIS A 217 9.88 25.45 -8.80
C HIS A 217 11.09 26.32 -9.19
N ALA A 218 11.48 26.34 -10.47
CA ALA A 218 12.51 27.24 -11.00
C ALA A 218 12.13 28.74 -10.95
N GLY A 219 10.86 29.06 -10.66
CA GLY A 219 10.37 30.43 -10.49
C GLY A 219 10.57 31.04 -9.11
N PHE A 220 10.91 30.26 -8.08
CA PHE A 220 11.11 30.77 -6.72
C PHE A 220 12.56 31.16 -6.44
N SER A 221 12.75 32.34 -5.85
CA SER A 221 14.05 32.89 -5.42
C SER A 221 14.75 32.09 -4.31
N THR A 222 14.07 31.12 -3.71
CA THR A 222 14.53 30.33 -2.54
C THR A 222 14.97 28.90 -2.85
N ASN A 223 14.81 28.40 -4.08
CA ASN A 223 14.99 26.99 -4.39
C ASN A 223 16.41 26.71 -4.91
N ASP A 224 17.15 25.87 -4.18
CA ASP A 224 18.49 25.42 -4.57
C ASP A 224 18.45 24.46 -5.78
N PRO A 225 19.51 24.38 -6.61
CA PRO A 225 19.55 23.52 -7.81
C PRO A 225 19.25 22.03 -7.56
N ALA A 226 19.54 21.53 -6.36
CA ALA A 226 19.20 20.17 -5.96
C ALA A 226 17.68 19.90 -5.98
N MET A 227 16.86 20.88 -5.60
CA MET A 227 15.40 20.74 -5.64
C MET A 227 14.87 20.68 -7.08
N LEU A 228 15.46 21.46 -7.99
CA LEU A 228 15.10 21.45 -9.41
C LEU A 228 15.47 20.12 -10.09
N HIS A 229 16.61 19.52 -9.70
CA HIS A 229 16.95 18.18 -10.17
C HIS A 229 15.97 17.10 -9.66
N GLN A 230 15.47 17.23 -8.42
CA GLN A 230 14.41 16.34 -7.95
C GLN A 230 13.06 16.63 -8.66
N GLU A 231 12.76 17.87 -9.06
CA GLU A 231 11.54 18.23 -9.82
C GLU A 231 11.53 17.53 -11.19
N GLU A 232 12.63 17.64 -11.93
CA GLU A 232 12.83 16.97 -13.22
C GLU A 232 12.73 15.44 -13.08
N ARG A 233 13.32 14.88 -12.02
CA ARG A 233 13.23 13.45 -11.71
C ARG A 233 11.80 13.03 -11.36
N LEU A 234 11.08 13.83 -10.58
CA LEU A 234 9.70 13.56 -10.15
C LEU A 234 8.73 13.55 -11.33
N LEU A 235 8.86 14.51 -12.24
CA LEU A 235 8.11 14.53 -13.51
C LEU A 235 8.28 13.21 -14.28
N ARG A 236 9.51 12.76 -14.47
CA ARG A 236 9.86 11.56 -15.26
C ARG A 236 9.40 10.23 -14.63
N VAL A 237 9.21 10.17 -13.29
CA VAL A 237 8.89 8.92 -12.57
C VAL A 237 7.46 8.85 -12.02
N ALA A 238 6.70 9.95 -12.05
CA ALA A 238 5.29 9.93 -11.68
C ALA A 238 4.48 9.09 -12.70
N GLY A 239 3.51 8.31 -12.22
CA GLY A 239 2.55 7.62 -13.09
C GLY A 239 1.51 8.58 -13.67
N LEU A 240 1.29 9.71 -13.00
CA LEU A 240 0.42 10.81 -13.41
C LEU A 240 1.01 12.14 -12.92
N VAL A 241 1.17 13.11 -13.81
CA VAL A 241 1.48 14.50 -13.44
C VAL A 241 0.20 15.32 -13.54
N VAL A 242 -0.14 16.04 -12.48
CA VAL A 242 -1.27 16.95 -12.41
C VAL A 242 -0.72 18.37 -12.40
N THR A 243 -1.25 19.24 -13.26
CA THR A 243 -0.75 20.61 -13.44
C THR A 243 -1.83 21.64 -13.11
N SER A 244 -1.45 22.77 -12.51
CA SER A 244 -2.41 23.82 -12.14
C SER A 244 -2.76 24.79 -13.27
N SER A 245 -1.92 24.89 -14.30
CA SER A 245 -2.01 25.88 -15.37
C SER A 245 -1.58 25.32 -16.73
N GLN A 246 -1.96 26.00 -17.82
CA GLN A 246 -1.57 25.62 -19.18
C GLN A 246 -0.05 25.63 -19.35
N HIS A 247 0.65 26.63 -18.81
CA HIS A 247 2.11 26.71 -18.93
C HIS A 247 2.82 25.53 -18.25
N LEU A 248 2.30 25.06 -17.11
CA LEU A 248 2.81 23.85 -16.46
C LEU A 248 2.45 22.59 -17.24
N TYR A 249 1.24 22.51 -17.82
CA TYR A 249 0.82 21.39 -18.68
C TYR A 249 1.75 21.24 -19.90
N ASP A 250 1.96 22.34 -20.62
CA ASP A 250 2.75 22.37 -21.86
C ASP A 250 4.21 21.97 -21.60
N TRP A 251 4.77 22.31 -20.44
CA TRP A 251 6.12 21.92 -20.02
C TRP A 251 6.19 20.49 -19.47
N ALA A 252 5.23 20.08 -18.63
CA ALA A 252 5.23 18.75 -18.02
C ALA A 252 4.98 17.63 -19.04
N ILE A 253 4.19 17.88 -20.09
CA ILE A 253 3.89 16.86 -21.11
C ILE A 253 5.11 16.50 -21.97
N GLU A 254 6.10 17.39 -22.11
CA GLU A 254 7.40 17.08 -22.72
C GLU A 254 8.21 16.06 -21.90
N HIS A 255 7.97 16.00 -20.59
CA HIS A 255 8.68 15.16 -19.63
C HIS A 255 7.91 13.88 -19.29
N ASN A 256 6.57 13.93 -19.33
CA ASN A 256 5.69 12.81 -19.01
C ASN A 256 4.37 12.87 -19.82
N PRO A 257 4.10 11.90 -20.71
CA PRO A 257 2.87 11.90 -21.50
C PRO A 257 1.59 11.70 -20.67
N SER A 258 1.70 11.12 -19.46
CA SER A 258 0.61 11.01 -18.48
C SER A 258 0.43 12.32 -17.70
N THR A 259 0.30 13.45 -18.41
CA THR A 259 0.08 14.78 -17.82
C THR A 259 -1.38 15.21 -17.99
N VAL A 260 -2.00 15.73 -16.93
CA VAL A 260 -3.37 16.26 -16.91
C VAL A 260 -3.40 17.70 -16.34
N LEU A 261 -4.23 18.56 -16.95
CA LEU A 261 -4.47 19.93 -16.47
C LEU A 261 -5.70 19.97 -15.56
N ILE A 262 -5.47 20.16 -14.25
CA ILE A 262 -6.51 20.31 -13.24
C ILE A 262 -6.28 21.64 -12.52
N ARG A 263 -6.87 22.70 -13.09
CA ARG A 263 -6.84 24.07 -12.55
C ARG A 263 -7.38 24.15 -11.12
N ASN A 264 -7.05 25.22 -10.41
CA ASN A 264 -7.59 25.48 -9.08
C ASN A 264 -9.10 25.78 -9.12
N ALA A 265 -9.71 25.94 -7.95
CA ALA A 265 -11.16 26.01 -7.76
C ALA A 265 -11.50 26.79 -6.47
N ALA A 266 -12.79 26.99 -6.20
CA ALA A 266 -13.28 27.58 -4.96
C ALA A 266 -14.10 26.63 -4.09
N ASP A 267 -14.08 26.90 -2.78
CA ASP A 267 -15.08 26.43 -1.83
C ASP A 267 -16.32 27.32 -1.92
N ILE A 268 -17.32 26.85 -2.67
CA ILE A 268 -18.54 27.60 -2.95
C ILE A 268 -19.39 27.75 -1.69
N SER A 269 -19.39 26.76 -0.80
CA SER A 269 -20.06 26.80 0.50
C SER A 269 -19.56 27.96 1.37
N HIS A 270 -18.24 28.16 1.39
CA HIS A 270 -17.56 29.15 2.23
C HIS A 270 -17.67 30.58 1.69
N PHE A 271 -17.44 30.79 0.40
CA PHE A 271 -17.36 32.15 -0.17
C PHE A 271 -18.68 32.71 -0.72
N LEU A 272 -19.65 31.87 -1.10
CA LEU A 272 -20.89 32.34 -1.75
C LEU A 272 -21.79 33.18 -0.84
N LYS A 273 -21.83 32.88 0.47
CA LYS A 273 -22.74 33.54 1.41
C LYS A 273 -22.04 34.69 2.14
N PRO A 274 -22.67 35.87 2.27
CA PRO A 274 -22.19 36.89 3.19
C PRO A 274 -22.32 36.36 4.63
N PRO A 275 -21.26 36.43 5.46
CA PRO A 275 -21.30 35.92 6.82
C PRO A 275 -22.16 36.80 7.74
N GLU A 276 -22.81 36.17 8.72
CA GLU A 276 -23.70 36.84 9.68
C GLU A 276 -22.95 37.79 10.64
N GLN A 277 -21.64 37.55 10.84
CA GLN A 277 -20.79 38.33 11.74
C GLN A 277 -20.10 39.47 11.00
N SER A 278 -20.22 40.69 11.54
CA SER A 278 -19.57 41.89 11.03
C SER A 278 -18.47 42.36 11.98
N LEU A 279 -17.21 42.09 11.61
CA LEU A 279 -16.02 42.50 12.37
C LEU A 279 -15.98 44.02 12.58
N THR A 280 -15.60 44.43 13.79
CA THR A 280 -15.60 45.84 14.19
C THR A 280 -14.55 46.66 13.43
N GLU A 281 -13.38 46.08 13.14
CA GLU A 281 -12.30 46.74 12.39
C GLU A 281 -12.75 47.20 10.99
N LEU A 282 -13.61 46.41 10.32
CA LEU A 282 -14.18 46.69 8.99
C LEU A 282 -15.23 47.80 8.97
N LYS A 283 -15.67 48.30 10.14
CA LYS A 283 -16.63 49.42 10.25
C LYS A 283 -15.92 50.78 10.28
N SER A 284 -14.64 50.81 10.67
CA SER A 284 -13.79 52.00 10.66
C SER A 284 -13.12 52.29 9.31
N ILE A 285 -13.07 51.31 8.40
CA ILE A 285 -12.43 51.47 7.09
C ILE A 285 -13.35 52.29 6.17
N LYS A 286 -12.80 53.35 5.57
CA LYS A 286 -13.50 54.20 4.58
C LYS A 286 -13.85 53.39 3.32
N GLN A 287 -14.89 53.80 2.61
CA GLN A 287 -15.29 53.20 1.33
C GLN A 287 -15.03 54.18 0.17
N PRO A 288 -14.74 53.70 -1.04
CA PRO A 288 -14.70 52.29 -1.46
C PRO A 288 -13.48 51.52 -0.92
N ILE A 289 -13.70 50.22 -0.66
CA ILE A 289 -12.66 49.27 -0.27
C ILE A 289 -12.28 48.43 -1.49
N ILE A 290 -11.01 48.51 -1.87
CA ILE A 290 -10.38 47.66 -2.87
C ILE A 290 -9.47 46.68 -2.14
N GLY A 291 -9.67 45.38 -2.35
CA GLY A 291 -9.13 44.36 -1.44
C GLY A 291 -8.28 43.28 -2.10
N TYR A 292 -7.27 42.80 -1.37
CA TYR A 292 -6.52 41.59 -1.67
C TYR A 292 -6.36 40.74 -0.41
N TYR A 293 -6.37 39.41 -0.57
CA TYR A 293 -5.84 38.52 0.45
C TYR A 293 -4.96 37.39 -0.11
N GLY A 294 -4.05 36.91 0.72
CA GLY A 294 -3.02 35.93 0.39
C GLY A 294 -1.63 36.46 0.72
N ALA A 295 -0.58 35.66 0.50
CA ALA A 295 0.79 36.13 0.72
C ALA A 295 1.12 37.38 -0.12
N ILE A 296 1.97 38.25 0.42
CA ILE A 296 2.48 39.47 -0.19
C ILE A 296 4.01 39.30 -0.22
N SER A 297 4.54 38.86 -1.37
CA SER A 297 5.92 38.39 -1.55
C SER A 297 6.57 39.04 -2.78
N ASP A 298 7.77 38.61 -3.13
CA ASP A 298 8.57 38.91 -4.33
C ASP A 298 7.88 38.73 -5.70
N TRP A 299 6.62 38.28 -5.75
CA TRP A 299 5.75 38.23 -6.94
C TRP A 299 4.53 39.16 -6.89
N PHE A 300 4.28 39.83 -5.76
CA PHE A 300 3.19 40.79 -5.59
C PHE A 300 3.65 42.20 -6.01
N ASP A 301 2.89 42.87 -6.88
CA ASP A 301 3.24 44.21 -7.35
C ASP A 301 2.77 45.29 -6.35
N ILE A 302 3.55 45.46 -5.29
CA ILE A 302 3.29 46.46 -4.25
C ILE A 302 3.45 47.90 -4.78
N ARG A 303 4.24 48.10 -5.85
CA ARG A 303 4.49 49.42 -6.46
C ARG A 303 3.33 49.87 -7.33
N LEU A 304 2.66 48.95 -8.01
CA LEU A 304 1.38 49.19 -8.67
C LEU A 304 0.34 49.66 -7.65
N ILE A 305 0.23 48.98 -6.50
CA ILE A 305 -0.68 49.40 -5.41
C ILE A 305 -0.29 50.78 -4.87
N GLU A 306 0.99 51.02 -4.57
CA GLU A 306 1.49 52.33 -4.11
C GLU A 306 1.13 53.46 -5.09
N THR A 307 1.34 53.24 -6.40
CA THR A 307 1.08 54.22 -7.45
C THR A 307 -0.41 54.59 -7.51
N VAL A 308 -1.30 53.58 -7.59
CA VAL A 308 -2.74 53.84 -7.67
C VAL A 308 -3.27 54.41 -6.35
N ALA A 309 -2.76 53.97 -5.20
CA ALA A 309 -3.14 54.52 -3.88
C ALA A 309 -2.74 55.99 -3.72
N ARG A 310 -1.58 56.42 -4.26
CA ARG A 310 -1.17 57.84 -4.31
C ARG A 310 -2.06 58.67 -5.24
N ASN A 311 -2.46 58.13 -6.39
CA ASN A 311 -3.39 58.80 -7.31
C ASN A 311 -4.81 58.92 -6.72
N ARG A 312 -5.22 57.97 -5.86
CA ARG A 312 -6.59 57.79 -5.38
C ARG A 312 -6.72 57.82 -3.86
N PRO A 313 -6.47 58.97 -3.20
CA PRO A 313 -6.62 59.12 -1.75
C PRO A 313 -8.07 58.95 -1.26
N GLU A 314 -9.06 58.95 -2.16
CA GLU A 314 -10.46 58.64 -1.87
C GLU A 314 -10.77 57.14 -1.82
N TRP A 315 -9.88 56.28 -2.33
CA TRP A 315 -10.00 54.82 -2.31
C TRP A 315 -9.18 54.20 -1.19
N THR A 316 -9.73 53.21 -0.47
CA THR A 316 -9.00 52.50 0.59
C THR A 316 -8.59 51.10 0.14
N PHE A 317 -7.29 50.82 0.14
CA PHE A 317 -6.72 49.54 -0.22
C PHE A 317 -6.55 48.68 1.03
N VAL A 318 -7.17 47.50 1.08
CA VAL A 318 -7.09 46.56 2.21
C VAL A 318 -6.31 45.32 1.79
N LEU A 319 -5.14 45.14 2.39
CA LEU A 319 -4.18 44.09 2.06
C LEU A 319 -4.05 43.11 3.23
N ILE A 320 -4.37 41.83 3.00
CA ILE A 320 -4.49 40.83 4.06
C ILE A 320 -3.55 39.64 3.79
N GLY A 321 -2.43 39.60 4.49
CA GLY A 321 -1.47 38.51 4.44
C GLY A 321 -0.15 38.83 5.12
N HIS A 322 0.77 37.86 5.08
CA HIS A 322 2.14 38.05 5.52
C HIS A 322 2.98 38.69 4.39
N THR A 323 3.74 39.73 4.72
CA THR A 323 4.57 40.55 3.82
C THR A 323 5.99 40.00 3.62
N PHE A 324 6.23 38.71 3.85
CA PHE A 324 7.59 38.16 3.75
C PHE A 324 8.02 38.08 2.29
N GLY A 325 9.18 38.67 1.96
CA GLY A 325 9.69 38.77 0.59
C GLY A 325 9.25 40.04 -0.15
N CYS A 326 8.38 40.87 0.43
CA CYS A 326 7.93 42.13 -0.16
C CYS A 326 8.33 43.32 0.72
N ASP A 327 8.91 44.36 0.13
CA ASP A 327 9.12 45.64 0.82
C ASP A 327 7.80 46.42 0.84
N THR A 328 7.26 46.69 2.04
CA THR A 328 6.03 47.47 2.26
C THR A 328 6.29 48.88 2.78
N THR A 329 7.55 49.29 2.93
CA THR A 329 7.96 50.54 3.61
C THR A 329 7.31 51.79 3.05
N ASP A 330 7.02 51.86 1.74
CA ASP A 330 6.41 53.04 1.12
C ASP A 330 4.88 53.04 1.10
N VAL A 331 4.22 51.89 1.14
CA VAL A 331 2.75 51.80 1.29
C VAL A 331 2.31 51.98 2.74
N GLU A 332 3.15 51.62 3.72
CA GLU A 332 2.91 51.87 5.15
C GLU A 332 2.84 53.37 5.52
N LYS A 333 3.26 54.25 4.59
CA LYS A 333 3.20 55.72 4.74
C LYS A 333 1.90 56.34 4.16
N LEU A 334 0.97 55.53 3.66
CA LEU A 334 -0.25 55.97 2.98
C LEU A 334 -1.48 55.77 3.88
N ASP A 335 -2.14 56.86 4.28
CA ASP A 335 -3.36 56.85 5.12
C ASP A 335 -4.53 56.05 4.53
N ASN A 336 -4.46 55.69 3.24
CA ASN A 336 -5.45 54.92 2.50
C ASN A 336 -5.01 53.49 2.13
N VAL A 337 -3.87 53.00 2.64
CA VAL A 337 -3.48 51.58 2.54
C VAL A 337 -3.50 50.95 3.94
N VAL A 338 -4.20 49.82 4.07
CA VAL A 338 -4.44 49.14 5.35
C VAL A 338 -3.91 47.71 5.26
N LEU A 339 -2.75 47.47 5.86
CA LEU A 339 -2.15 46.15 6.04
C LEU A 339 -2.72 45.50 7.31
N LEU A 340 -3.52 44.44 7.15
CA LEU A 340 -4.19 43.74 8.26
C LEU A 340 -3.45 42.49 8.77
N GLY A 341 -2.30 42.18 8.18
CA GLY A 341 -1.55 40.94 8.48
C GLY A 341 -2.27 39.68 8.00
N GLU A 342 -1.77 38.52 8.42
CA GLU A 342 -2.37 37.23 8.08
C GLU A 342 -3.59 36.94 8.97
N LYS A 343 -4.72 36.53 8.34
CA LYS A 343 -6.00 36.24 8.99
C LYS A 343 -6.41 34.77 8.75
N PRO A 344 -7.14 34.12 9.68
CA PRO A 344 -7.60 32.74 9.49
C PRO A 344 -8.48 32.57 8.25
N TYR A 345 -8.34 31.45 7.53
CA TYR A 345 -9.13 31.14 6.33
C TYR A 345 -10.65 31.25 6.55
N HIS A 346 -11.13 30.89 7.73
CA HIS A 346 -12.55 30.97 8.06
C HIS A 346 -13.10 32.40 8.21
N GLU A 347 -12.23 33.41 8.41
CA GLU A 347 -12.66 34.82 8.44
C GLU A 347 -12.65 35.48 7.05
N LEU A 348 -11.93 34.93 6.06
CA LEU A 348 -11.72 35.57 4.75
C LEU A 348 -13.01 36.02 4.03
N PRO A 349 -14.15 35.28 4.08
CA PRO A 349 -15.42 35.76 3.53
C PRO A 349 -15.91 37.09 4.14
N ILE A 350 -15.59 37.38 5.41
CA ILE A 350 -16.04 38.62 6.08
C ILE A 350 -15.38 39.84 5.43
N TYR A 351 -14.08 39.75 5.14
CA TYR A 351 -13.34 40.78 4.41
C TYR A 351 -13.79 40.83 2.95
N LEU A 352 -13.89 39.67 2.28
CA LEU A 352 -14.26 39.58 0.87
C LEU A 352 -15.63 40.20 0.59
N HIS A 353 -16.65 39.87 1.39
CA HIS A 353 -17.99 40.44 1.21
C HIS A 353 -18.03 41.94 1.47
N ARG A 354 -17.07 42.49 2.22
CA ARG A 354 -16.90 43.94 2.43
C ARG A 354 -16.17 44.66 1.28
N PHE A 355 -15.34 43.97 0.48
CA PHE A 355 -14.67 44.55 -0.69
C PHE A 355 -15.70 45.02 -1.75
N GLN A 356 -15.40 46.13 -2.45
CA GLN A 356 -16.13 46.56 -3.65
C GLN A 356 -15.49 45.96 -4.89
N VAL A 357 -14.16 46.06 -4.99
CA VAL A 357 -13.33 45.45 -6.03
C VAL A 357 -12.30 44.54 -5.36
N ALA A 358 -12.02 43.37 -5.95
CA ALA A 358 -10.97 42.47 -5.50
C ALA A 358 -9.80 42.46 -6.50
N LEU A 359 -8.56 42.41 -6.02
CA LEU A 359 -7.36 42.54 -6.85
C LEU A 359 -6.57 41.24 -7.01
N ILE A 360 -5.93 41.08 -8.17
CA ILE A 360 -4.84 40.11 -8.42
C ILE A 360 -3.65 40.89 -9.03
N PRO A 361 -2.88 41.65 -8.22
CA PRO A 361 -1.84 42.55 -8.71
C PRO A 361 -0.47 41.85 -8.68
N PHE A 362 -0.22 40.91 -9.60
CA PHE A 362 1.02 40.11 -9.59
C PHE A 362 1.99 40.56 -10.69
N MET A 363 3.28 40.65 -10.37
CA MET A 363 4.32 41.01 -11.33
C MET A 363 4.51 39.89 -12.37
N LYS A 364 4.64 40.22 -13.66
CA LYS A 364 4.71 39.24 -14.76
C LYS A 364 6.12 38.61 -14.87
N ASN A 365 6.33 37.47 -14.19
CA ASN A 365 7.60 36.73 -14.12
C ASN A 365 7.37 35.23 -14.45
N MET A 366 8.39 34.36 -14.28
CA MET A 366 8.24 32.92 -14.61
C MET A 366 7.29 32.18 -13.67
N LEU A 367 7.28 32.51 -12.37
CA LEU A 367 6.34 31.93 -11.40
C LEU A 367 4.90 32.31 -11.74
N THR A 368 4.63 33.60 -11.97
CA THR A 368 3.26 34.11 -12.18
C THR A 368 2.68 33.78 -13.55
N LYS A 369 3.51 33.51 -14.57
CA LYS A 369 3.07 32.85 -15.82
C LYS A 369 2.53 31.44 -15.59
N ALA A 370 3.06 30.73 -14.59
CA ALA A 370 2.65 29.39 -14.21
C ALA A 370 1.51 29.36 -13.17
N THR A 371 1.21 30.48 -12.51
CA THR A 371 0.18 30.54 -11.45
C THR A 371 -1.24 30.59 -12.01
N ASN A 372 -2.08 29.59 -11.68
CA ASN A 372 -3.54 29.68 -11.76
C ASN A 372 -4.12 30.16 -10.40
N PRO A 373 -4.50 31.45 -10.23
CA PRO A 373 -4.71 32.01 -8.88
C PRO A 373 -5.98 31.47 -8.20
N VAL A 374 -5.85 30.81 -7.04
CA VAL A 374 -7.01 30.34 -6.23
C VAL A 374 -8.00 31.48 -5.95
N LYS A 375 -7.47 32.66 -5.59
CA LYS A 375 -8.23 33.88 -5.29
C LYS A 375 -9.20 34.30 -6.40
N LEU A 376 -8.89 34.01 -7.67
CA LEU A 376 -9.81 34.27 -8.78
C LEU A 376 -11.17 33.60 -8.53
N TYR A 377 -11.17 32.29 -8.30
CA TYR A 377 -12.39 31.52 -8.07
C TYR A 377 -13.09 31.94 -6.78
N GLU A 378 -12.34 32.27 -5.72
CA GLU A 378 -12.88 32.70 -4.44
C GLU A 378 -13.61 34.05 -4.56
N TYR A 379 -13.04 35.02 -5.28
CA TYR A 379 -13.66 36.32 -5.55
C TYR A 379 -14.89 36.19 -6.46
N LEU A 380 -14.80 35.36 -7.51
CA LEU A 380 -15.93 35.05 -8.40
C LEU A 380 -17.06 34.31 -7.65
N ALA A 381 -16.74 33.43 -6.70
CA ALA A 381 -17.72 32.75 -5.83
C ALA A 381 -18.49 33.71 -4.93
N ALA A 382 -17.85 34.79 -4.45
CA ALA A 382 -18.53 35.90 -3.77
C ALA A 382 -19.20 36.90 -4.75
N GLY A 383 -19.10 36.68 -6.06
CA GLY A 383 -19.68 37.52 -7.12
C GLY A 383 -18.98 38.85 -7.36
N LYS A 384 -17.77 39.06 -6.81
CA LYS A 384 -17.08 40.35 -6.81
C LYS A 384 -16.49 40.68 -8.18
N PRO A 385 -16.48 41.97 -8.61
CA PRO A 385 -15.68 42.38 -9.73
C PRO A 385 -14.19 42.27 -9.35
N VAL A 386 -13.40 41.73 -10.28
CA VAL A 386 -11.99 41.44 -10.09
C VAL A 386 -11.18 42.27 -11.09
N VAL A 387 -10.09 42.88 -10.62
CA VAL A 387 -9.09 43.53 -11.47
C VAL A 387 -7.76 42.78 -11.31
N SER A 388 -7.20 42.33 -12.43
CA SER A 388 -5.98 41.52 -12.48
C SER A 388 -4.90 42.21 -13.31
N THR A 389 -3.64 41.94 -12.98
CA THR A 389 -2.57 42.13 -13.96
C THR A 389 -2.70 41.11 -15.12
N ASP A 390 -2.02 41.39 -16.23
CA ASP A 390 -1.91 40.50 -17.40
C ASP A 390 -1.21 39.16 -17.06
N LEU A 391 -2.03 38.20 -16.62
CA LEU A 391 -1.68 36.83 -16.26
C LEU A 391 -2.35 35.84 -17.23
N PRO A 392 -1.60 34.96 -17.92
CA PRO A 392 -2.15 34.07 -18.95
C PRO A 392 -3.32 33.19 -18.47
N GLU A 393 -3.26 32.71 -17.23
CA GLU A 393 -4.30 31.88 -16.62
C GLU A 393 -5.54 32.65 -16.17
N VAL A 394 -5.48 33.98 -16.04
CA VAL A 394 -6.69 34.79 -15.77
C VAL A 394 -7.39 35.10 -17.09
N GLU A 395 -6.62 35.44 -18.13
CA GLU A 395 -7.12 35.62 -19.50
C GLU A 395 -7.81 34.33 -20.02
N ALA A 396 -7.11 33.19 -19.96
CA ALA A 396 -7.60 31.92 -20.51
C ALA A 396 -8.80 31.31 -19.76
N VAL A 397 -9.18 31.84 -18.59
CA VAL A 397 -10.17 31.24 -17.68
C VAL A 397 -11.35 32.17 -17.40
N ALA A 398 -11.17 33.50 -17.42
CA ALA A 398 -12.19 34.44 -16.97
C ALA A 398 -12.11 35.86 -17.59
N SER A 399 -11.51 36.06 -18.77
CA SER A 399 -11.44 37.40 -19.42
C SER A 399 -12.80 38.02 -19.77
N ASP A 400 -13.88 37.23 -19.73
CA ASP A 400 -15.27 37.68 -19.88
C ASP A 400 -15.93 38.14 -18.56
N MET A 401 -15.20 38.10 -17.44
CA MET A 401 -15.68 38.39 -16.08
C MET A 401 -14.71 39.23 -15.21
N VAL A 402 -13.45 39.34 -15.63
CA VAL A 402 -12.33 40.00 -14.93
C VAL A 402 -11.78 41.12 -15.80
N SER A 403 -11.55 42.30 -15.23
CA SER A 403 -10.84 43.37 -15.94
C SER A 403 -9.33 43.14 -15.84
N ILE A 404 -8.65 43.00 -16.99
CA ILE A 404 -7.21 42.73 -17.06
C ILE A 404 -6.48 43.99 -17.53
N ALA A 405 -5.42 44.38 -16.82
CA ALA A 405 -4.64 45.59 -17.11
C ALA A 405 -3.13 45.39 -16.93
N ASP A 406 -2.36 45.99 -17.84
CA ASP A 406 -0.89 45.86 -17.99
C ASP A 406 -0.10 47.11 -17.59
N THR A 407 -0.77 48.23 -17.26
CA THR A 407 -0.13 49.48 -16.80
C THR A 407 -0.88 50.09 -15.60
N PRO A 408 -0.23 50.92 -14.76
CA PRO A 408 -0.88 51.57 -13.62
C PRO A 408 -2.13 52.39 -14.00
N ASP A 409 -2.07 53.16 -15.08
CA ASP A 409 -3.20 53.99 -15.54
C ASP A 409 -4.40 53.13 -15.96
N LYS A 410 -4.16 52.03 -16.67
CA LYS A 410 -5.19 51.06 -17.05
C LYS A 410 -5.74 50.30 -15.85
N PHE A 411 -4.90 50.01 -14.85
CA PHE A 411 -5.30 49.30 -13.63
C PHE A 411 -6.15 50.20 -12.73
N GLU A 412 -5.80 51.50 -12.64
CA GLU A 412 -6.66 52.53 -12.03
C GLU A 412 -8.00 52.66 -12.77
N GLN A 413 -7.98 52.76 -14.10
CA GLN A 413 -9.21 52.81 -14.90
C GLN A 413 -10.09 51.57 -14.70
N ALA A 414 -9.50 50.37 -14.72
CA ALA A 414 -10.21 49.12 -14.48
C ALA A 414 -10.84 49.04 -13.09
N ILE A 415 -10.17 49.56 -12.04
CA ILE A 415 -10.76 49.70 -10.70
C ILE A 415 -11.90 50.72 -10.73
N HIS A 416 -11.73 51.87 -11.39
CA HIS A 416 -12.77 52.90 -11.48
C HIS A 416 -14.04 52.38 -12.17
N GLU A 417 -13.90 51.64 -13.27
CA GLU A 417 -15.00 51.01 -13.99
C GLU A 417 -15.67 49.90 -13.15
N ALA A 418 -14.87 49.05 -12.49
CA ALA A 418 -15.36 48.03 -11.57
C ALA A 418 -16.12 48.62 -10.36
N LEU A 419 -15.80 49.85 -9.93
CA LEU A 419 -16.52 50.59 -8.90
C LEU A 419 -17.86 51.19 -9.37
N GLN A 420 -18.07 51.37 -10.68
CA GLN A 420 -19.37 51.76 -11.24
C GLN A 420 -20.26 50.55 -11.58
N GLU A 421 -19.72 49.32 -11.54
CA GLU A 421 -20.45 48.12 -11.92
C GLU A 421 -21.67 47.90 -11.01
N SER A 422 -22.86 47.96 -11.60
CA SER A 422 -24.15 47.91 -10.90
C SER A 422 -25.12 46.97 -11.62
N GLY A 423 -25.01 45.67 -11.35
CA GLY A 423 -25.88 44.66 -11.95
C GLY A 423 -25.91 43.32 -11.21
N THR A 424 -27.11 42.76 -11.07
CA THR A 424 -27.31 41.43 -10.46
C THR A 424 -26.89 40.29 -11.37
N GLU A 425 -26.88 40.48 -12.70
CA GLU A 425 -26.56 39.43 -13.65
C GLU A 425 -25.05 39.16 -13.74
N GLN A 426 -24.21 40.19 -13.58
CA GLN A 426 -22.77 40.05 -13.49
C GLN A 426 -22.39 39.25 -12.23
N ILE A 427 -22.98 39.59 -11.08
CA ILE A 427 -22.83 38.86 -9.81
C ILE A 427 -23.23 37.38 -10.01
N LYS A 428 -24.40 37.11 -10.61
CA LYS A 428 -24.85 35.73 -10.91
C LYS A 428 -23.89 34.99 -11.83
N ARG A 429 -23.41 35.61 -12.92
CA ARG A 429 -22.49 35.00 -13.89
C ARG A 429 -21.20 34.53 -13.21
N ARG A 430 -20.58 35.40 -12.41
CA ARG A 430 -19.36 35.09 -11.65
C ARG A 430 -19.58 33.94 -10.66
N GLN A 431 -20.70 33.96 -9.93
CA GLN A 431 -21.06 32.89 -9.01
C GLN A 431 -21.34 31.56 -9.72
N GLU A 432 -21.98 31.59 -10.89
CA GLU A 432 -22.31 30.40 -11.67
C GLU A 432 -21.05 29.78 -12.33
N PHE A 433 -20.13 30.62 -12.80
CA PHE A 433 -18.81 30.18 -13.21
C PHE A 433 -18.07 29.48 -12.06
N ALA A 434 -18.10 30.06 -10.85
CA ALA A 434 -17.47 29.44 -9.68
C ALA A 434 -18.15 28.10 -9.29
N ARG A 435 -19.48 27.98 -9.40
CA ARG A 435 -20.19 26.70 -9.21
C ARG A 435 -19.70 25.59 -10.14
N HIS A 436 -19.29 25.93 -11.36
CA HIS A 436 -18.68 25.02 -12.34
C HIS A 436 -17.15 24.85 -12.19
N ASN A 437 -16.55 25.48 -11.17
CA ASN A 437 -15.12 25.43 -10.86
C ASN A 437 -14.92 25.23 -9.36
N ASN A 438 -15.50 24.15 -8.83
CA ASN A 438 -15.46 23.79 -7.41
C ASN A 438 -14.54 22.58 -7.13
N TRP A 439 -14.11 22.43 -5.87
CA TRP A 439 -13.18 21.37 -5.48
C TRP A 439 -13.71 19.93 -5.64
N VAL A 440 -15.02 19.71 -5.53
CA VAL A 440 -15.64 18.39 -5.76
C VAL A 440 -15.39 17.92 -7.20
N GLN A 441 -15.55 18.83 -8.16
CA GLN A 441 -15.30 18.53 -9.58
C GLN A 441 -13.80 18.31 -9.87
N ARG A 442 -12.91 19.04 -9.20
CA ARG A 442 -11.46 18.82 -9.33
C ARG A 442 -11.04 17.46 -8.76
N TYR A 443 -11.61 17.06 -7.62
CA TYR A 443 -11.46 15.71 -7.08
C TYR A 443 -12.00 14.64 -8.05
N GLN A 444 -13.19 14.82 -8.63
CA GLN A 444 -13.79 13.83 -9.54
C GLN A 444 -12.87 13.56 -10.73
N VAL A 445 -12.42 14.62 -11.43
CA VAL A 445 -11.47 14.49 -12.54
C VAL A 445 -10.17 13.83 -12.09
N LEU A 446 -9.59 14.25 -10.96
CA LEU A 446 -8.34 13.66 -10.47
C LEU A 446 -8.48 12.17 -10.11
N ASN A 447 -9.55 11.80 -9.42
CA ASN A 447 -9.84 10.40 -9.07
C ASN A 447 -10.06 9.54 -10.30
N ASP A 448 -10.78 10.05 -11.31
CA ASP A 448 -11.05 9.32 -12.55
C ASP A 448 -9.76 9.09 -13.34
N TYR A 449 -8.89 10.11 -13.45
CA TYR A 449 -7.56 9.94 -14.04
C TYR A 449 -6.71 8.93 -13.27
N ILE A 450 -6.62 9.02 -11.94
CA ILE A 450 -5.93 8.05 -11.09
C ILE A 450 -6.46 6.63 -11.32
N THR A 451 -7.78 6.45 -11.27
CA THR A 451 -8.42 5.13 -11.38
C THR A 451 -8.25 4.51 -12.76
N GLN A 452 -8.22 5.32 -13.83
CA GLN A 452 -8.09 4.84 -15.21
C GLN A 452 -6.63 4.60 -15.64
N HIS A 453 -5.68 5.41 -15.17
CA HIS A 453 -4.28 5.39 -15.67
C HIS A 453 -3.32 4.65 -14.73
N LEU A 454 -3.59 4.62 -13.42
CA LEU A 454 -2.70 3.96 -12.45
C LEU A 454 -3.16 2.53 -12.10
N PHE A 455 -4.47 2.29 -12.18
CA PHE A 455 -5.08 0.98 -11.93
C PHE A 455 -5.71 0.43 -13.23
N PRO A 456 -4.98 -0.33 -14.07
CA PRO A 456 -5.56 -0.92 -15.28
C PRO A 456 -6.76 -1.80 -14.96
N LYS A 457 -7.81 -1.78 -15.80
CA LYS A 457 -9.07 -2.47 -15.47
C LYS A 457 -8.89 -3.99 -15.42
N VAL A 458 -9.38 -4.61 -14.35
CA VAL A 458 -9.30 -6.07 -14.14
C VAL A 458 -10.69 -6.68 -14.06
N SER A 459 -10.93 -7.74 -14.83
CA SER A 459 -12.15 -8.54 -14.76
C SER A 459 -11.88 -9.89 -14.08
N VAL A 460 -12.41 -10.08 -12.87
CA VAL A 460 -12.41 -11.37 -12.18
C VAL A 460 -13.63 -12.18 -12.62
N ILE A 461 -13.41 -13.34 -13.21
CA ILE A 461 -14.42 -14.19 -13.86
C ILE A 461 -14.63 -15.43 -13.00
N ILE A 462 -15.87 -15.64 -12.56
CA ILE A 462 -16.24 -16.72 -11.63
C ILE A 462 -17.35 -17.56 -12.26
N VAL A 463 -17.06 -18.81 -12.58
CA VAL A 463 -18.07 -19.79 -13.01
C VAL A 463 -18.65 -20.47 -11.77
N VAL A 464 -19.98 -20.54 -11.71
CA VAL A 464 -20.70 -21.09 -10.55
C VAL A 464 -21.71 -22.13 -11.03
N HIS A 465 -21.74 -23.29 -10.38
CA HIS A 465 -22.80 -24.27 -10.54
C HIS A 465 -23.14 -24.87 -9.18
N ASN A 466 -24.23 -24.41 -8.57
CA ASN A 466 -24.62 -24.68 -7.18
C ASN A 466 -23.59 -24.18 -6.14
N LYS A 467 -23.79 -24.60 -4.88
CA LYS A 467 -22.88 -24.39 -3.73
C LYS A 467 -22.74 -22.93 -3.31
N TRP A 468 -23.87 -22.23 -3.18
CA TRP A 468 -23.93 -20.84 -2.72
C TRP A 468 -23.01 -20.52 -1.53
N SER A 469 -22.85 -21.42 -0.55
CA SER A 469 -21.98 -21.19 0.61
C SER A 469 -20.49 -20.96 0.29
N TYR A 470 -19.97 -21.53 -0.81
CA TYR A 470 -18.62 -21.23 -1.27
C TYR A 470 -18.59 -19.90 -2.04
N THR A 471 -19.51 -19.73 -3.00
CA THR A 471 -19.69 -18.49 -3.76
C THR A 471 -19.86 -17.27 -2.84
N GLU A 472 -20.59 -17.40 -1.74
CA GLU A 472 -20.81 -16.35 -0.74
C GLU A 472 -19.50 -15.97 -0.03
N GLN A 473 -18.66 -16.94 0.32
CA GLN A 473 -17.36 -16.68 0.96
C GLN A 473 -16.32 -16.13 -0.02
N CYS A 474 -16.27 -16.66 -1.25
CA CYS A 474 -15.48 -16.11 -2.35
C CYS A 474 -15.83 -14.63 -2.58
N LEU A 475 -17.11 -14.28 -2.74
CA LEU A 475 -17.56 -12.91 -2.95
C LEU A 475 -17.32 -12.00 -1.74
N ARG A 476 -17.46 -12.50 -0.50
CA ARG A 476 -17.05 -11.76 0.71
C ARG A 476 -15.58 -11.43 0.71
N SER A 477 -14.72 -12.38 0.30
CA SER A 477 -13.28 -12.17 0.23
C SER A 477 -12.90 -11.18 -0.88
N LEU A 478 -13.54 -11.29 -2.05
CA LEU A 478 -13.24 -10.47 -3.22
C LEU A 478 -13.69 -9.00 -3.09
N LEU A 479 -14.88 -8.77 -2.53
CA LEU A 479 -15.55 -7.46 -2.47
C LEU A 479 -15.24 -6.66 -1.19
N GLN A 480 -14.11 -6.92 -0.53
CA GLN A 480 -13.69 -6.13 0.63
C GLN A 480 -13.23 -4.72 0.21
N LYS A 481 -13.33 -3.76 1.14
CA LYS A 481 -12.82 -2.40 0.93
C LYS A 481 -11.29 -2.42 0.88
N GLY A 482 -10.71 -1.60 0.00
CA GLY A 482 -9.25 -1.52 -0.17
C GLY A 482 -8.65 -2.57 -1.12
N HIS A 483 -9.48 -3.33 -1.85
CA HIS A 483 -9.00 -4.41 -2.72
C HIS A 483 -8.34 -3.94 -4.02
N TYR A 484 -9.11 -3.53 -5.04
CA TYR A 484 -8.55 -3.06 -6.30
C TYR A 484 -9.44 -2.00 -6.97
N PRO A 485 -8.96 -0.76 -7.21
CA PRO A 485 -9.81 0.38 -7.61
C PRO A 485 -10.54 0.25 -8.95
N ASN A 486 -10.01 -0.52 -9.90
CA ASN A 486 -10.60 -0.68 -11.24
C ASN A 486 -11.04 -2.13 -11.48
N LEU A 487 -11.85 -2.66 -10.55
CA LEU A 487 -12.31 -4.05 -10.53
C LEU A 487 -13.71 -4.23 -11.14
N GLU A 488 -13.83 -5.22 -12.02
CA GLU A 488 -15.09 -5.79 -12.50
C GLU A 488 -15.15 -7.27 -12.10
N VAL A 489 -16.33 -7.76 -11.71
CA VAL A 489 -16.57 -9.16 -11.33
C VAL A 489 -17.66 -9.74 -12.22
N VAL A 490 -17.31 -10.72 -13.04
CA VAL A 490 -18.23 -11.35 -14.00
C VAL A 490 -18.57 -12.76 -13.51
N ILE A 491 -19.80 -12.94 -13.02
CA ILE A 491 -20.27 -14.22 -12.48
C ILE A 491 -21.12 -14.94 -13.51
N VAL A 492 -20.75 -16.15 -13.88
CA VAL A 492 -21.51 -17.03 -14.78
C VAL A 492 -22.22 -18.09 -13.96
N ASP A 493 -23.51 -17.91 -13.72
CA ASP A 493 -24.43 -18.94 -13.21
C ASP A 493 -24.66 -19.99 -14.30
N ASN A 494 -23.91 -21.08 -14.21
CA ASN A 494 -23.82 -22.14 -15.20
C ASN A 494 -24.99 -23.14 -15.03
N ALA A 495 -26.21 -22.61 -15.04
CA ALA A 495 -27.47 -23.29 -14.73
C ALA A 495 -27.46 -24.01 -13.35
N SER A 496 -27.28 -23.25 -12.27
CA SER A 496 -27.47 -23.80 -10.92
C SER A 496 -28.92 -24.25 -10.68
N THR A 497 -29.08 -25.24 -9.81
CA THR A 497 -30.34 -25.89 -9.43
C THR A 497 -30.70 -25.71 -7.95
N ASP A 498 -29.78 -25.20 -7.14
CA ASP A 498 -29.99 -24.85 -5.73
C ASP A 498 -30.29 -23.34 -5.55
N GLN A 499 -30.22 -22.84 -4.31
CA GLN A 499 -30.46 -21.42 -3.96
C GLN A 499 -29.50 -20.42 -4.64
N THR A 500 -28.42 -20.86 -5.28
CA THR A 500 -27.39 -20.00 -5.88
C THR A 500 -27.97 -19.03 -6.91
N SER A 501 -28.79 -19.50 -7.85
CA SER A 501 -29.42 -18.64 -8.87
C SER A 501 -30.37 -17.59 -8.28
N PHE A 502 -30.97 -17.85 -7.11
CA PHE A 502 -31.81 -16.89 -6.40
C PHE A 502 -30.95 -15.79 -5.76
N HIS A 503 -29.89 -16.17 -5.03
CA HIS A 503 -29.00 -15.20 -4.38
C HIS A 503 -28.21 -14.35 -5.38
N LEU A 504 -27.75 -14.93 -6.49
CA LEU A 504 -27.07 -14.18 -7.56
C LEU A 504 -28.01 -13.18 -8.25
N LYS A 505 -29.30 -13.50 -8.43
CA LYS A 505 -30.30 -12.55 -8.98
C LYS A 505 -30.70 -11.45 -8.00
N ALA A 506 -30.48 -11.65 -6.69
CA ALA A 506 -30.70 -10.66 -5.64
C ALA A 506 -29.45 -9.78 -5.38
N LEU A 507 -28.33 -10.03 -6.07
CA LEU A 507 -27.06 -9.36 -5.84
C LEU A 507 -27.00 -8.00 -6.54
N ASN A 508 -27.18 -6.91 -5.78
CA ASN A 508 -27.11 -5.54 -6.29
C ASN A 508 -25.79 -4.87 -5.87
N ASN A 509 -24.77 -4.95 -6.73
CA ASN A 509 -23.47 -4.30 -6.53
C ASN A 509 -22.93 -3.77 -7.86
N PRO A 510 -22.45 -2.52 -7.95
CA PRO A 510 -22.03 -1.90 -9.21
C PRO A 510 -20.79 -2.54 -9.86
N LEU A 511 -20.01 -3.32 -9.11
CA LEU A 511 -18.83 -4.04 -9.63
C LEU A 511 -19.20 -5.40 -10.22
N VAL A 512 -20.41 -5.92 -9.98
CA VAL A 512 -20.77 -7.31 -10.26
C VAL A 512 -21.76 -7.43 -11.41
N LYS A 513 -21.34 -8.12 -12.47
CA LYS A 513 -22.17 -8.51 -13.63
C LYS A 513 -22.51 -10.00 -13.52
N VAL A 514 -23.80 -10.33 -13.44
CA VAL A 514 -24.29 -11.72 -13.38
C VAL A 514 -24.86 -12.14 -14.74
N ILE A 515 -24.44 -13.30 -15.23
CA ILE A 515 -24.88 -13.94 -16.48
C ILE A 515 -25.44 -15.31 -16.13
N SER A 516 -26.56 -15.71 -16.73
CA SER A 516 -27.15 -17.05 -16.52
C SER A 516 -27.17 -17.88 -17.81
N SER A 517 -26.58 -19.07 -17.77
CA SER A 517 -26.75 -20.08 -18.82
C SER A 517 -28.05 -20.89 -18.62
N GLN A 518 -28.64 -21.35 -19.72
CA GLN A 518 -29.83 -22.22 -19.71
C GLN A 518 -29.50 -23.71 -19.46
N LYS A 519 -28.21 -24.08 -19.53
CA LYS A 519 -27.70 -25.43 -19.25
C LYS A 519 -26.29 -25.35 -18.66
N ASN A 520 -25.87 -26.36 -17.90
CA ASN A 520 -24.47 -26.45 -17.47
C ASN A 520 -23.58 -26.67 -18.71
N LEU A 521 -22.72 -25.69 -19.00
CA LEU A 521 -21.79 -25.68 -20.13
C LEU A 521 -20.45 -26.36 -19.79
N GLY A 522 -20.22 -26.69 -18.52
CA GLY A 522 -18.92 -27.09 -18.00
C GLY A 522 -17.94 -25.92 -17.83
N PHE A 523 -16.73 -26.21 -17.39
CA PHE A 523 -15.76 -25.20 -16.96
C PHE A 523 -15.23 -24.34 -18.13
N SER A 524 -14.74 -24.94 -19.21
CA SER A 524 -14.17 -24.22 -20.35
C SER A 524 -15.13 -23.22 -21.00
N ALA A 525 -16.35 -23.68 -21.28
CA ALA A 525 -17.36 -22.87 -21.95
C ALA A 525 -18.03 -21.87 -20.98
N GLY A 526 -18.15 -22.21 -19.69
CA GLY A 526 -18.56 -21.26 -18.65
C GLY A 526 -17.59 -20.10 -18.52
N ASN A 527 -16.28 -20.37 -18.42
CA ASN A 527 -15.26 -19.32 -18.32
C ASN A 527 -15.21 -18.49 -19.60
N THR A 528 -15.29 -19.14 -20.77
CA THR A 528 -15.37 -18.46 -22.07
C THR A 528 -16.53 -17.47 -22.15
N LEU A 529 -17.72 -17.83 -21.66
CA LEU A 529 -18.87 -16.92 -21.59
C LEU A 529 -18.57 -15.70 -20.68
N GLY A 530 -17.87 -15.91 -19.57
CA GLY A 530 -17.41 -14.83 -18.70
C GLY A 530 -16.36 -13.93 -19.36
N CYS A 531 -15.37 -14.49 -20.05
CA CYS A 531 -14.35 -13.74 -20.79
C CYS A 531 -14.97 -12.84 -21.88
N LEU A 532 -15.90 -13.39 -22.67
CA LEU A 532 -16.59 -12.65 -23.75
C LEU A 532 -17.41 -11.47 -23.23
N GLU A 533 -17.99 -11.61 -22.04
CA GLU A 533 -18.81 -10.58 -21.38
C GLU A 533 -18.01 -9.63 -20.47
N SER A 534 -16.68 -9.78 -20.41
CA SER A 534 -15.78 -8.98 -19.58
C SER A 534 -15.09 -7.84 -20.36
N THR A 535 -14.69 -6.77 -19.67
CA THR A 535 -14.16 -5.56 -20.33
C THR A 535 -12.79 -5.07 -19.82
N GLY A 536 -12.18 -5.71 -18.82
CA GLY A 536 -10.87 -5.34 -18.29
C GLY A 536 -9.69 -5.67 -19.23
N GLU A 537 -8.62 -4.88 -19.16
CA GLU A 537 -7.34 -5.14 -19.83
C GLU A 537 -6.72 -6.47 -19.38
N TYR A 538 -6.90 -6.81 -18.10
CA TYR A 538 -6.54 -8.11 -17.53
C TYR A 538 -7.78 -8.90 -17.14
N MET A 539 -7.73 -10.20 -17.35
CA MET A 539 -8.76 -11.15 -16.93
C MET A 539 -8.16 -12.12 -15.92
N ILE A 540 -8.91 -12.40 -14.85
CA ILE A 540 -8.54 -13.41 -13.85
C ILE A 540 -9.65 -14.44 -13.78
N LEU A 541 -9.38 -15.69 -14.17
CA LEU A 541 -10.31 -16.80 -13.88
C LEU A 541 -10.14 -17.18 -12.42
N LEU A 542 -11.24 -17.31 -11.67
CA LEU A 542 -11.23 -17.60 -10.25
C LEU A 542 -12.37 -18.58 -9.89
N ASN A 543 -12.01 -19.70 -9.26
CA ASN A 543 -12.99 -20.67 -8.78
C ASN A 543 -13.86 -20.09 -7.65
N ASN A 544 -15.15 -20.46 -7.62
CA ASN A 544 -16.07 -20.04 -6.55
C ASN A 544 -15.78 -20.70 -5.19
N ASP A 545 -14.91 -21.72 -5.14
CA ASP A 545 -14.38 -22.34 -3.92
C ASP A 545 -12.95 -21.85 -3.57
N THR A 546 -12.74 -20.54 -3.67
CA THR A 546 -11.53 -19.83 -3.23
C THR A 546 -11.80 -18.73 -2.21
N LEU A 547 -10.75 -18.30 -1.50
CA LEU A 547 -10.72 -17.06 -0.71
C LEU A 547 -9.46 -16.27 -1.09
N VAL A 548 -9.63 -14.99 -1.46
CA VAL A 548 -8.50 -14.08 -1.71
C VAL A 548 -8.10 -13.35 -0.41
N PRO A 549 -6.78 -13.15 -0.13
CA PRO A 549 -6.32 -12.87 1.23
C PRO A 549 -6.43 -11.41 1.68
N ASP A 550 -6.02 -10.48 0.82
CA ASP A 550 -6.01 -9.03 1.04
C ASP A 550 -5.94 -8.29 -0.31
N GLY A 551 -6.00 -6.97 -0.31
CA GLY A 551 -6.06 -6.17 -1.55
C GLY A 551 -4.85 -6.25 -2.49
N SER A 552 -3.68 -6.69 -2.01
CA SER A 552 -2.46 -6.74 -2.84
C SER A 552 -2.46 -7.87 -3.89
N TRP A 553 -3.34 -8.88 -3.76
CA TRP A 553 -3.28 -10.11 -4.57
C TRP A 553 -3.33 -9.84 -6.09
N ILE A 554 -4.19 -8.93 -6.55
CA ILE A 554 -4.27 -8.53 -7.97
C ILE A 554 -2.98 -7.83 -8.39
N THR A 555 -2.53 -6.81 -7.66
CA THR A 555 -1.31 -6.06 -7.99
C THR A 555 -0.09 -6.97 -8.09
N ARG A 556 0.04 -7.97 -7.21
CA ARG A 556 1.10 -8.99 -7.27
C ARG A 556 0.97 -9.91 -8.49
N LEU A 557 -0.23 -10.37 -8.82
CA LEU A 557 -0.46 -11.17 -10.04
C LEU A 557 -0.19 -10.38 -11.33
N LEU A 558 -0.41 -9.06 -11.33
CA LEU A 558 -0.16 -8.22 -12.50
C LEU A 558 1.30 -7.78 -12.64
N ARG A 559 2.05 -7.58 -11.54
CA ARG A 559 3.45 -7.07 -11.57
C ARG A 559 4.33 -7.71 -12.67
N PRO A 560 4.39 -9.05 -12.84
CA PRO A 560 5.27 -9.67 -13.83
C PRO A 560 4.91 -9.37 -15.30
N PHE A 561 3.68 -8.92 -15.57
CA PHE A 561 3.26 -8.53 -16.91
C PHE A 561 3.94 -7.25 -17.41
N HIS A 562 4.36 -6.39 -16.48
CA HIS A 562 5.11 -5.16 -16.74
C HIS A 562 6.63 -5.41 -16.74
N GLU A 563 7.10 -6.39 -15.94
CA GLU A 563 8.52 -6.77 -15.83
C GLU A 563 9.03 -7.57 -17.04
N ASP A 564 8.29 -8.60 -17.49
CA ASP A 564 8.58 -9.36 -18.71
C ASP A 564 7.35 -9.36 -19.64
N PRO A 565 7.37 -8.57 -20.73
CA PRO A 565 6.32 -8.56 -21.74
C PRO A 565 6.03 -9.93 -22.37
N GLN A 566 6.97 -10.89 -22.33
CA GLN A 566 6.76 -12.27 -22.79
C GLN A 566 5.89 -13.11 -21.86
N ILE A 567 5.70 -12.71 -20.59
CA ILE A 567 4.77 -13.38 -19.69
C ILE A 567 3.34 -13.06 -20.16
N GLY A 568 2.62 -14.12 -20.56
CA GLY A 568 1.24 -14.03 -21.04
C GLY A 568 0.20 -14.39 -19.99
N MET A 569 0.57 -15.22 -19.01
CA MET A 569 -0.27 -15.64 -17.88
C MET A 569 0.53 -15.73 -16.58
N THR A 570 -0.12 -15.40 -15.46
CA THR A 570 0.41 -15.53 -14.10
C THR A 570 -0.57 -16.28 -13.20
N GLY A 571 -0.07 -17.01 -12.19
CA GLY A 571 -0.91 -17.68 -11.20
C GLY A 571 -0.31 -17.62 -9.79
N PRO A 572 -1.14 -17.58 -8.72
CA PRO A 572 -0.65 -17.49 -7.34
C PRO A 572 -0.24 -18.86 -6.81
N MET A 573 0.44 -18.87 -5.68
CA MET A 573 0.54 -20.06 -4.83
C MET A 573 -0.78 -20.37 -4.11
N SER A 574 -0.97 -21.62 -3.69
CA SER A 574 -2.17 -22.06 -2.95
C SER A 574 -1.88 -23.18 -1.95
N ASN A 575 -2.76 -23.32 -0.96
CA ASN A 575 -2.77 -24.42 0.01
C ASN A 575 -3.20 -25.77 -0.61
N TYR A 576 -3.87 -25.78 -1.77
CA TYR A 576 -4.40 -27.00 -2.39
C TYR A 576 -4.52 -26.85 -3.91
N VAL A 577 -3.60 -27.44 -4.66
CA VAL A 577 -3.65 -27.54 -6.14
C VAL A 577 -2.77 -28.71 -6.59
N GLY A 578 -2.98 -29.24 -7.80
CA GLY A 578 -2.30 -30.44 -8.31
C GLY A 578 -0.92 -30.21 -8.94
N ASN A 579 -0.43 -28.96 -9.03
CA ASN A 579 0.82 -28.57 -9.68
C ASN A 579 1.75 -27.79 -8.73
N ASP A 580 2.82 -27.19 -9.27
CA ASP A 580 3.87 -26.52 -8.48
C ASP A 580 3.48 -25.13 -7.96
N GLN A 581 2.21 -24.72 -8.11
CA GLN A 581 1.62 -23.63 -7.32
C GLN A 581 1.30 -24.07 -5.88
N ALA A 582 1.27 -25.37 -5.59
CA ALA A 582 0.97 -25.87 -4.26
C ALA A 582 2.09 -25.56 -3.25
N LEU A 583 1.70 -25.11 -2.06
CA LEU A 583 2.59 -24.90 -0.93
C LEU A 583 2.86 -26.20 -0.15
N ASP A 584 4.12 -26.35 0.29
CA ASP A 584 4.54 -27.41 1.21
C ASP A 584 4.12 -27.13 2.65
N HIS A 585 3.87 -25.86 3.00
CA HIS A 585 3.33 -25.43 4.29
C HIS A 585 2.48 -24.16 4.15
N PHE A 586 1.37 -24.13 4.89
CA PHE A 586 0.40 -23.05 4.93
C PHE A 586 -0.18 -22.98 6.36
N ILE A 587 -0.56 -21.79 6.81
CA ILE A 587 -1.28 -21.57 8.06
C ILE A 587 -2.53 -20.73 7.79
N GLY A 588 -3.68 -21.24 8.21
CA GLY A 588 -4.98 -20.62 7.99
C GLY A 588 -6.11 -21.66 8.02
N ASP A 589 -7.33 -21.24 7.70
CA ASP A 589 -8.54 -22.06 7.86
C ASP A 589 -9.60 -21.82 6.78
N ALA A 590 -10.64 -22.66 6.84
CA ALA A 590 -11.75 -22.75 5.90
C ALA A 590 -12.80 -21.63 6.00
N VAL A 591 -12.61 -20.63 6.86
CA VAL A 591 -13.55 -19.50 7.08
C VAL A 591 -12.86 -18.16 6.83
N TYR A 592 -11.60 -18.02 7.23
CA TYR A 592 -10.84 -16.77 7.13
C TYR A 592 -9.73 -16.78 6.07
N GLY A 593 -9.39 -17.93 5.48
CA GLY A 593 -8.27 -18.05 4.56
C GLY A 593 -6.94 -18.09 5.32
N ALA A 594 -5.96 -17.28 4.91
CA ALA A 594 -4.62 -17.26 5.51
C ALA A 594 -4.58 -16.59 6.90
N ASP A 595 -3.73 -17.08 7.81
CA ASP A 595 -3.37 -16.30 9.01
C ASP A 595 -2.55 -15.07 8.60
N VAL A 596 -2.97 -13.88 9.04
CA VAL A 596 -2.39 -12.59 8.64
C VAL A 596 -0.89 -12.49 8.97
N ARG A 597 -0.39 -13.16 10.02
CA ARG A 597 1.02 -13.14 10.43
C ARG A 597 1.86 -14.10 9.59
N TRP A 598 1.29 -15.26 9.25
CA TRP A 598 1.90 -16.17 8.28
C TRP A 598 1.96 -15.52 6.89
N LEU A 599 0.91 -14.81 6.49
CA LEU A 599 0.81 -14.13 5.20
C LEU A 599 1.82 -12.99 5.08
N HIS A 600 2.02 -12.20 6.15
CA HIS A 600 3.09 -11.21 6.25
C HIS A 600 4.47 -11.84 6.02
N ASP A 601 4.82 -12.87 6.80
CA ASP A 601 6.12 -13.56 6.67
C ASP A 601 6.29 -14.20 5.28
N PHE A 602 5.21 -14.72 4.69
CA PHE A 602 5.18 -15.25 3.33
C PHE A 602 5.51 -14.17 2.29
N TYR A 603 4.86 -13.00 2.36
CA TYR A 603 5.13 -11.88 1.45
C TYR A 603 6.56 -11.34 1.57
N GLU A 604 7.13 -11.30 2.78
CA GLU A 604 8.52 -10.89 3.00
C GLU A 604 9.52 -11.94 2.46
N LEU A 605 9.30 -13.22 2.75
CA LEU A 605 10.21 -14.30 2.33
C LEU A 605 10.21 -14.50 0.81
N TYR A 606 9.04 -14.45 0.18
CA TYR A 606 8.89 -14.63 -1.27
C TYR A 606 8.92 -13.32 -2.07
N HIS A 607 9.11 -12.16 -1.43
CA HIS A 607 9.06 -10.82 -2.01
C HIS A 607 9.58 -10.76 -3.47
N GLU A 608 8.69 -10.34 -4.36
CA GLU A 608 8.83 -10.17 -5.81
C GLU A 608 9.27 -11.40 -6.65
N LYS A 609 9.38 -12.59 -6.06
CA LYS A 609 9.89 -13.78 -6.77
C LYS A 609 8.84 -14.41 -7.68
N ILE A 610 9.31 -14.90 -8.82
CA ILE A 610 8.51 -15.66 -9.80
C ILE A 610 9.22 -16.97 -10.17
N ARG A 611 8.44 -18.02 -10.46
CA ARG A 611 8.92 -19.26 -11.09
C ARG A 611 8.23 -19.46 -12.43
N TYR A 612 9.00 -19.59 -13.50
CA TYR A 612 8.47 -20.05 -14.78
C TYR A 612 8.00 -21.50 -14.68
N THR A 613 6.82 -21.78 -15.21
CA THR A 613 6.23 -23.13 -15.24
C THR A 613 5.66 -23.46 -16.62
N ASP A 614 5.38 -24.75 -16.83
CA ASP A 614 4.78 -25.28 -18.05
C ASP A 614 3.23 -25.34 -17.95
N LEU A 615 2.69 -25.26 -16.73
CA LEU A 615 1.26 -25.41 -16.41
C LEU A 615 0.88 -24.50 -15.23
N LEU A 616 -0.15 -23.67 -15.42
CA LEU A 616 -0.88 -22.98 -14.35
C LEU A 616 -2.26 -23.63 -14.20
N GLY A 617 -2.66 -23.99 -12.99
CA GLY A 617 -3.96 -24.62 -12.71
C GLY A 617 -5.06 -23.58 -12.53
N PHE A 618 -6.20 -23.75 -13.18
CA PHE A 618 -7.17 -22.65 -13.38
C PHE A 618 -8.10 -22.38 -12.18
N PHE A 619 -7.75 -22.82 -10.97
CA PHE A 619 -8.42 -22.39 -9.74
C PHE A 619 -8.27 -20.87 -9.50
N CYS A 620 -7.13 -20.32 -9.91
CA CYS A 620 -6.87 -18.89 -10.01
C CYS A 620 -5.78 -18.66 -11.06
N VAL A 621 -6.08 -17.93 -12.14
CA VAL A 621 -5.08 -17.57 -13.16
C VAL A 621 -5.40 -16.22 -13.79
N ALA A 622 -4.40 -15.34 -13.87
CA ALA A 622 -4.49 -14.03 -14.51
C ALA A 622 -3.86 -14.05 -15.91
N MET A 623 -4.40 -13.26 -16.84
CA MET A 623 -3.92 -13.14 -18.22
C MET A 623 -4.19 -11.75 -18.80
N LYS A 624 -3.34 -11.31 -19.73
CA LYS A 624 -3.56 -10.13 -20.58
C LYS A 624 -4.72 -10.41 -21.56
N ARG A 625 -5.64 -9.47 -21.78
CA ARG A 625 -6.69 -9.60 -22.82
C ARG A 625 -6.07 -9.81 -24.21
N SER A 626 -4.98 -9.11 -24.53
CA SER A 626 -4.25 -9.27 -25.78
C SER A 626 -3.65 -10.67 -26.00
N VAL A 627 -3.47 -11.48 -24.94
CA VAL A 627 -3.08 -12.90 -25.04
C VAL A 627 -4.31 -13.75 -25.36
N TRP A 628 -5.45 -13.51 -24.68
CA TRP A 628 -6.72 -14.16 -24.99
C TRP A 628 -7.19 -13.89 -26.42
N ASP A 629 -7.18 -12.64 -26.87
CA ASP A 629 -7.63 -12.25 -28.21
C ASP A 629 -6.79 -12.91 -29.32
N LYS A 630 -5.51 -13.19 -29.04
CA LYS A 630 -4.58 -13.87 -29.95
C LYS A 630 -4.69 -15.40 -29.89
N VAL A 631 -5.07 -15.98 -28.75
CA VAL A 631 -5.10 -17.43 -28.51
C VAL A 631 -6.49 -18.04 -28.71
N GLY A 632 -7.55 -17.24 -28.56
CA GLY A 632 -8.96 -17.65 -28.62
C GLY A 632 -9.41 -18.46 -27.39
N SER A 633 -10.72 -18.70 -27.31
CA SER A 633 -11.41 -19.29 -26.14
C SER A 633 -10.88 -20.64 -25.64
N LEU A 634 -11.14 -20.99 -24.37
CA LEU A 634 -10.90 -22.35 -23.86
C LEU A 634 -11.68 -23.38 -24.69
N ASP A 635 -11.13 -24.59 -24.80
CA ASP A 635 -11.73 -25.65 -25.60
C ASP A 635 -12.95 -26.29 -24.90
N PRO A 636 -14.16 -26.25 -25.48
CA PRO A 636 -15.35 -26.84 -24.89
C PRO A 636 -15.39 -28.38 -24.93
N ALA A 637 -14.50 -29.06 -25.69
CA ALA A 637 -14.51 -30.52 -25.82
C ALA A 637 -14.19 -31.28 -24.53
N TYR A 638 -13.48 -30.63 -23.59
CA TYR A 638 -13.24 -31.14 -22.23
C TYR A 638 -14.54 -31.23 -21.40
N GLY A 639 -15.63 -30.58 -21.82
CA GLY A 639 -16.93 -30.71 -21.18
C GLY A 639 -16.93 -30.13 -19.76
N ILE A 640 -17.24 -30.95 -18.75
CA ILE A 640 -17.44 -30.46 -17.38
C ILE A 640 -16.14 -30.02 -16.67
N GLY A 641 -14.96 -30.40 -17.18
CA GLY A 641 -13.63 -29.99 -16.71
C GLY A 641 -12.61 -31.12 -16.77
N MET A 642 -11.40 -30.87 -16.26
CA MET A 642 -10.16 -31.64 -16.41
C MET A 642 -9.48 -31.50 -17.79
N PHE A 643 -8.19 -31.16 -17.77
CA PHE A 643 -7.25 -30.97 -18.91
C PHE A 643 -7.43 -29.69 -19.74
N GLU A 644 -8.41 -28.83 -19.45
CA GLU A 644 -8.56 -27.54 -20.13
C GLU A 644 -7.48 -26.52 -19.77
N ASP A 645 -6.89 -26.62 -18.58
CA ASP A 645 -5.77 -25.80 -18.12
C ASP A 645 -4.44 -26.29 -18.68
N ASP A 646 -4.21 -27.61 -18.74
CA ASP A 646 -3.14 -28.23 -19.55
C ASP A 646 -3.20 -27.75 -21.01
N ASP A 647 -4.39 -27.80 -21.64
CA ASP A 647 -4.61 -27.39 -23.03
C ASP A 647 -4.30 -25.92 -23.29
N TYR A 648 -4.83 -25.04 -22.45
CA TYR A 648 -4.68 -23.60 -22.64
C TYR A 648 -3.25 -23.14 -22.34
N CYS A 649 -2.57 -23.79 -21.39
CA CYS A 649 -1.15 -23.56 -21.14
C CYS A 649 -0.27 -23.98 -22.34
N GLU A 650 -0.56 -25.12 -23.00
CA GLU A 650 0.11 -25.46 -24.28
C GLU A 650 -0.16 -24.41 -25.36
N ARG A 651 -1.41 -23.93 -25.51
CA ARG A 651 -1.77 -22.94 -26.54
C ARG A 651 -1.05 -21.60 -26.34
N VAL A 652 -1.01 -21.10 -25.11
CA VAL A 652 -0.35 -19.83 -24.79
C VAL A 652 1.17 -19.94 -24.96
N ARG A 653 1.79 -21.07 -24.59
CA ARG A 653 3.21 -21.33 -24.87
C ARG A 653 3.50 -21.43 -26.38
N ASN A 654 2.67 -22.14 -27.14
CA ASN A 654 2.81 -22.24 -28.60
C ASN A 654 2.51 -20.92 -29.34
N ALA A 655 1.78 -19.98 -28.72
CA ALA A 655 1.63 -18.61 -29.19
C ALA A 655 2.85 -17.69 -28.89
N GLY A 656 3.91 -18.23 -28.28
CA GLY A 656 5.18 -17.55 -27.99
C GLY A 656 5.26 -16.88 -26.61
N TYR A 657 4.33 -17.16 -25.70
CA TYR A 657 4.33 -16.57 -24.35
C TYR A 657 4.89 -17.52 -23.28
N ARG A 658 5.26 -16.93 -22.15
CA ARG A 658 5.75 -17.61 -20.94
C ARG A 658 4.65 -17.60 -19.87
N LEU A 659 4.68 -18.59 -18.99
CA LEU A 659 3.77 -18.72 -17.84
C LEU A 659 4.59 -18.60 -16.55
N ALA A 660 4.09 -17.87 -15.56
CA ALA A 660 4.80 -17.66 -14.30
C ALA A 660 3.91 -17.89 -13.07
N ILE A 661 4.41 -18.64 -12.10
CA ILE A 661 3.90 -18.67 -10.73
C ILE A 661 4.48 -17.46 -10.02
N VAL A 662 3.61 -16.63 -9.46
CA VAL A 662 4.00 -15.49 -8.63
C VAL A 662 4.15 -15.99 -7.21
N GLU A 663 5.40 -16.13 -6.75
CA GLU A 663 5.67 -16.78 -5.46
C GLU A 663 5.26 -15.90 -4.27
N ASP A 664 5.15 -14.59 -4.44
CA ASP A 664 4.61 -13.68 -3.41
C ASP A 664 3.09 -13.48 -3.48
N ALA A 665 2.37 -14.11 -4.41
CA ALA A 665 0.90 -14.07 -4.47
C ALA A 665 0.30 -15.37 -3.91
N PHE A 666 -0.77 -15.26 -3.11
CA PHE A 666 -1.46 -16.41 -2.51
C PHE A 666 -2.98 -16.33 -2.72
N VAL A 667 -3.62 -17.48 -2.98
CA VAL A 667 -5.08 -17.63 -2.96
C VAL A 667 -5.44 -18.96 -2.29
N TYR A 668 -6.33 -18.92 -1.29
CA TYR A 668 -6.83 -20.13 -0.62
C TYR A 668 -7.83 -20.86 -1.51
N HIS A 669 -7.83 -22.19 -1.51
CA HIS A 669 -8.72 -23.04 -2.29
C HIS A 669 -9.21 -24.21 -1.42
N TYR A 670 -10.53 -24.46 -1.39
CA TYR A 670 -11.12 -25.62 -0.70
C TYR A 670 -10.88 -26.94 -1.47
N GLY A 671 -10.54 -26.84 -2.76
CA GLY A 671 -10.11 -27.93 -3.59
C GLY A 671 -11.23 -28.60 -4.35
N SER A 672 -11.65 -28.03 -5.47
CA SER A 672 -12.50 -28.69 -6.47
C SER A 672 -13.81 -29.28 -5.90
N ALA A 673 -14.51 -28.51 -5.06
CA ALA A 673 -15.66 -28.95 -4.28
C ALA A 673 -16.76 -29.65 -5.12
N THR A 674 -17.01 -29.18 -6.35
CA THR A 674 -18.01 -29.75 -7.27
C THR A 674 -17.56 -31.06 -7.91
N ILE A 675 -16.26 -31.21 -8.21
CA ILE A 675 -15.72 -32.43 -8.85
C ILE A 675 -15.68 -33.59 -7.84
N LYS A 676 -15.46 -33.29 -6.55
CA LYS A 676 -15.51 -34.25 -5.44
C LYS A 676 -16.88 -34.94 -5.25
N GLU A 677 -17.95 -34.46 -5.88
CA GLU A 677 -19.28 -35.09 -5.83
C GLU A 677 -19.52 -36.11 -6.98
N LEU A 678 -18.58 -36.22 -7.94
CA LEU A 678 -18.62 -37.30 -8.93
C LEU A 678 -18.36 -38.66 -8.25
N LYS A 679 -19.13 -39.67 -8.64
CA LYS A 679 -18.82 -41.06 -8.27
C LYS A 679 -17.45 -41.44 -8.85
N PRO A 680 -16.58 -42.20 -8.15
CA PRO A 680 -15.22 -42.50 -8.62
C PRO A 680 -15.16 -42.99 -10.08
N GLN A 681 -15.99 -43.98 -10.45
CA GLN A 681 -16.08 -44.49 -11.82
C GLN A 681 -16.40 -43.42 -12.89
N ALA A 682 -17.13 -42.36 -12.53
CA ALA A 682 -17.43 -41.24 -13.44
C ALA A 682 -16.29 -40.20 -13.47
N TYR A 683 -15.58 -40.02 -12.35
CA TYR A 683 -14.34 -39.25 -12.30
C TYR A 683 -13.26 -39.90 -13.17
N ASP A 684 -12.97 -41.20 -12.95
CA ASP A 684 -11.96 -41.97 -13.67
C ASP A 684 -12.24 -42.01 -15.19
N SER A 685 -13.51 -42.21 -15.57
CA SER A 685 -13.94 -42.24 -16.96
C SER A 685 -13.88 -40.87 -17.65
N LEU A 686 -14.08 -39.76 -16.92
CA LEU A 686 -13.88 -38.42 -17.46
C LEU A 686 -12.39 -38.12 -17.61
N TRP A 687 -11.60 -38.46 -16.60
CA TRP A 687 -10.16 -38.26 -16.54
C TRP A 687 -9.46 -38.92 -17.73
N GLU A 688 -9.64 -40.23 -17.93
CA GLU A 688 -8.97 -40.94 -19.04
C GLU A 688 -9.51 -40.52 -20.42
N LYS A 689 -10.79 -40.14 -20.54
CA LYS A 689 -11.34 -39.55 -21.78
C LYS A 689 -10.64 -38.23 -22.12
N ASN A 690 -10.58 -37.30 -21.17
CA ASN A 690 -10.05 -35.96 -21.41
C ASN A 690 -8.51 -35.99 -21.56
N LYS A 691 -7.82 -36.87 -20.82
CA LYS A 691 -6.41 -37.19 -21.04
C LYS A 691 -6.16 -37.67 -22.45
N ALA A 692 -6.87 -38.69 -22.92
CA ALA A 692 -6.71 -39.23 -24.28
C ALA A 692 -6.99 -38.17 -25.36
N TYR A 693 -7.97 -37.28 -25.13
CA TYR A 693 -8.23 -36.15 -26.02
C TYR A 693 -7.08 -35.13 -26.05
N TYR A 694 -6.52 -34.75 -24.88
CA TYR A 694 -5.33 -33.90 -24.78
C TYR A 694 -4.13 -34.55 -25.49
N GLU A 695 -3.85 -35.82 -25.21
CA GLU A 695 -2.71 -36.55 -25.78
C GLU A 695 -2.82 -36.68 -27.31
N GLN A 696 -4.03 -36.91 -27.83
CA GLN A 696 -4.33 -36.90 -29.26
C GLN A 696 -4.16 -35.50 -29.87
N LYS A 697 -4.70 -34.46 -29.23
CA LYS A 697 -4.68 -33.08 -29.73
C LYS A 697 -3.27 -32.50 -29.82
N TRP A 698 -2.41 -32.82 -28.86
CA TRP A 698 -1.03 -32.33 -28.80
C TRP A 698 0.01 -33.32 -29.33
N ASN A 699 -0.41 -34.52 -29.77
CA ASN A 699 0.47 -35.62 -30.21
C ASN A 699 1.60 -35.89 -29.19
N LYS A 700 1.25 -35.90 -27.91
CA LYS A 700 2.19 -35.82 -26.77
C LYS A 700 1.62 -36.58 -25.58
N THR A 701 2.38 -37.52 -25.02
CA THR A 701 2.02 -38.18 -23.76
C THR A 701 1.97 -37.17 -22.61
N TRP A 702 0.86 -37.15 -21.87
CA TRP A 702 0.69 -36.32 -20.70
C TRP A 702 1.61 -36.78 -19.57
N ARG A 703 2.00 -35.85 -18.70
CA ARG A 703 2.88 -36.12 -17.56
C ARG A 703 2.28 -35.49 -16.32
N LEU A 704 2.30 -36.23 -15.21
CA LEU A 704 1.90 -35.71 -13.92
C LEU A 704 2.65 -34.39 -13.63
N PRO A 705 1.94 -33.31 -13.26
CA PRO A 705 2.57 -32.03 -12.94
C PRO A 705 3.61 -32.16 -11.81
N LYS A 706 4.55 -31.21 -11.80
CA LYS A 706 5.50 -31.03 -10.68
C LYS A 706 4.67 -30.74 -9.41
N GLY A 707 5.01 -31.36 -8.29
CA GLY A 707 4.43 -31.00 -6.99
C GLY A 707 5.02 -29.70 -6.41
N PRO A 708 4.73 -29.36 -5.14
CA PRO A 708 5.33 -28.23 -4.43
C PRO A 708 6.84 -28.10 -4.63
N HIS A 709 7.32 -26.88 -4.90
CA HIS A 709 8.74 -26.59 -5.09
C HIS A 709 9.51 -26.55 -3.74
N SER A 710 9.54 -27.69 -3.05
CA SER A 710 10.20 -27.91 -1.75
C SER A 710 11.18 -29.09 -1.82
N LEU A 711 12.43 -28.84 -1.43
CA LEU A 711 13.50 -29.85 -1.46
C LEU A 711 13.16 -31.09 -0.62
N PHE A 712 12.41 -30.91 0.46
CA PHE A 712 12.06 -31.98 1.41
C PHE A 712 10.60 -32.44 1.30
N HIS A 713 9.91 -32.08 0.21
CA HIS A 713 8.53 -32.52 -0.02
C HIS A 713 8.43 -34.05 -0.03
N LEU A 714 7.57 -34.60 0.83
CA LEU A 714 7.39 -36.04 1.10
C LEU A 714 8.63 -36.82 1.59
N ALA A 715 9.73 -36.15 1.96
CA ALA A 715 10.93 -36.84 2.46
C ALA A 715 10.83 -37.13 3.97
N ASP A 716 10.85 -38.42 4.34
CA ASP A 716 10.66 -38.88 5.72
C ASP A 716 11.78 -39.80 6.24
N HIS A 717 12.84 -40.03 5.46
CA HIS A 717 13.97 -40.91 5.81
C HIS A 717 15.33 -40.17 5.77
N PRO A 718 16.22 -40.34 6.77
CA PRO A 718 17.49 -39.59 6.84
C PRO A 718 18.40 -39.71 5.62
N GLN A 719 18.47 -40.90 5.01
CA GLN A 719 19.29 -41.12 3.82
C GLN A 719 18.74 -40.35 2.61
N GLU A 720 17.43 -40.21 2.50
CA GLU A 720 16.82 -39.43 1.43
C GLU A 720 17.10 -37.94 1.60
N ILE A 721 16.93 -37.41 2.82
CA ILE A 721 17.29 -36.02 3.16
C ILE A 721 18.75 -35.72 2.79
N ALA A 722 19.68 -36.61 3.16
CA ALA A 722 21.10 -36.47 2.82
C ALA A 722 21.36 -36.53 1.31
N ASN A 723 20.72 -37.47 0.59
CA ASN A 723 20.84 -37.57 -0.87
C ASN A 723 20.31 -36.31 -1.57
N ARG A 724 19.13 -35.82 -1.17
CA ARG A 724 18.50 -34.62 -1.75
C ARG A 724 19.36 -33.36 -1.48
N ILE A 725 19.93 -33.21 -0.27
CA ILE A 725 20.89 -32.15 0.05
C ILE A 725 22.10 -32.21 -0.88
N HIS A 726 22.75 -33.37 -0.97
CA HIS A 726 23.97 -33.56 -1.78
C HIS A 726 23.76 -33.20 -3.25
N VAL A 727 22.62 -33.59 -3.84
CA VAL A 727 22.27 -33.30 -5.24
C VAL A 727 22.09 -31.80 -5.54
N THR A 728 21.84 -30.94 -4.54
CA THR A 728 21.70 -29.49 -4.79
C THR A 728 23.01 -28.77 -5.10
N GLY A 729 24.16 -29.28 -4.62
CA GLY A 729 25.45 -28.56 -4.67
C GLY A 729 25.47 -27.23 -3.90
N LYS A 730 24.49 -26.96 -3.02
CA LYS A 730 24.36 -25.72 -2.23
C LYS A 730 24.75 -25.95 -0.76
N LYS A 731 25.06 -24.88 -0.05
CA LYS A 731 25.42 -24.90 1.38
C LYS A 731 24.17 -25.01 2.26
N PHE A 732 24.30 -25.61 3.44
CA PHE A 732 23.22 -25.74 4.42
C PHE A 732 23.65 -25.29 5.83
N ALA A 733 22.86 -24.39 6.42
CA ALA A 733 22.97 -24.00 7.82
C ALA A 733 21.77 -24.53 8.63
N LEU A 734 22.04 -25.23 9.72
CA LEU A 734 21.03 -25.63 10.71
C LEU A 734 21.06 -24.65 11.91
N VAL A 735 19.92 -24.04 12.20
CA VAL A 735 19.76 -23.01 13.23
C VAL A 735 18.94 -23.52 14.41
N LEU A 736 19.50 -23.37 15.61
CA LEU A 736 18.98 -23.87 16.88
C LEU A 736 18.62 -22.67 17.81
N GLY A 737 17.53 -21.99 17.46
CA GLY A 737 16.93 -20.87 18.21
C GLY A 737 15.95 -21.32 19.30
N ASP A 738 14.92 -20.51 19.58
CA ASP A 738 13.76 -21.00 20.33
C ASP A 738 12.98 -22.03 19.52
N LYS A 739 12.27 -22.92 20.20
CA LYS A 739 11.37 -23.92 19.56
C LYS A 739 10.03 -23.33 19.10
N VAL A 740 9.81 -22.02 19.27
CA VAL A 740 8.58 -21.32 18.88
C VAL A 740 8.96 -20.09 18.07
N TRP A 741 8.54 -20.03 16.80
CA TRP A 741 8.59 -18.83 15.99
C TRP A 741 7.29 -18.04 16.18
N ASP A 742 7.39 -16.85 16.77
CA ASP A 742 6.26 -15.96 17.05
C ASP A 742 6.47 -14.57 16.45
N ALA A 743 5.44 -13.72 16.52
CA ALA A 743 5.41 -12.42 15.85
C ALA A 743 6.30 -11.32 16.50
N HIS A 744 6.91 -11.57 17.67
CA HIS A 744 7.84 -10.62 18.26
C HIS A 744 9.27 -10.89 17.78
N SER A 745 9.77 -10.11 16.81
CA SER A 745 11.05 -10.34 16.15
C SER A 745 12.25 -10.39 17.12
N LYS A 746 12.61 -11.61 17.54
CA LYS A 746 13.76 -11.92 18.41
C LYS A 746 15.06 -11.85 17.62
N ARG A 747 16.18 -11.58 18.31
CA ARG A 747 17.53 -11.55 17.70
C ARG A 747 17.82 -12.80 16.85
N TRP A 748 17.38 -13.98 17.29
CA TRP A 748 17.58 -15.22 16.56
C TRP A 748 16.76 -15.34 15.27
N GLN A 749 15.54 -14.80 15.23
CA GLN A 749 14.73 -14.72 14.01
C GLN A 749 15.36 -13.74 13.02
N LYS A 750 15.86 -12.59 13.50
CA LYS A 750 16.63 -11.64 12.67
C LYS A 750 17.92 -12.27 12.10
N ILE A 751 18.58 -13.16 12.86
CA ILE A 751 19.69 -13.97 12.35
C ILE A 751 19.22 -14.95 11.26
N VAL A 752 18.10 -15.66 11.43
CA VAL A 752 17.55 -16.54 10.39
C VAL A 752 17.25 -15.76 9.11
N MET A 753 16.52 -14.64 9.19
CA MET A 753 16.19 -13.82 8.03
C MET A 753 17.46 -13.36 7.30
N GLY A 754 18.46 -12.85 8.04
CA GLY A 754 19.72 -12.44 7.44
C GLY A 754 20.59 -13.59 6.90
N LEU A 755 20.39 -14.85 7.30
CA LEU A 755 20.99 -15.98 6.60
C LEU A 755 20.28 -16.29 5.28
N THR A 756 18.97 -16.05 5.20
CA THR A 756 18.16 -16.27 3.98
C THR A 756 18.36 -15.21 2.88
N GLU A 757 19.26 -14.24 3.06
CA GLU A 757 19.73 -13.38 1.98
C GLU A 757 20.68 -14.14 1.02
N ASP A 758 21.66 -14.91 1.51
CA ASP A 758 22.71 -15.56 0.70
C ASP A 758 22.17 -16.66 -0.22
N GLU A 759 22.22 -16.42 -1.54
CA GLU A 759 21.67 -17.30 -2.57
C GLU A 759 22.37 -18.67 -2.69
N ASN A 760 23.50 -18.86 -2.03
CA ASN A 760 24.22 -20.13 -1.97
C ASN A 760 23.91 -20.94 -0.71
N LEU A 761 23.12 -20.37 0.22
CA LEU A 761 22.77 -20.98 1.50
C LEU A 761 21.27 -21.34 1.58
N TYR A 762 21.00 -22.60 1.95
CA TYR A 762 19.72 -23.02 2.51
C TYR A 762 19.77 -22.98 4.03
N VAL A 763 18.69 -22.49 4.64
CA VAL A 763 18.56 -22.36 6.10
C VAL A 763 17.49 -23.33 6.59
N ILE A 764 17.86 -24.17 7.55
CA ILE A 764 16.94 -25.08 8.24
C ILE A 764 16.85 -24.65 9.70
N VAL A 765 15.65 -24.42 10.22
CA VAL A 765 15.40 -24.02 11.62
C VAL A 765 14.75 -25.17 12.38
N TYR A 766 15.29 -25.52 13.53
CA TYR A 766 14.61 -26.45 14.43
C TYR A 766 13.54 -25.73 15.27
N ALA A 767 12.27 -25.95 14.92
CA ALA A 767 11.12 -25.31 15.56
C ALA A 767 9.95 -26.30 15.69
N HIS A 768 9.17 -26.15 16.77
CA HIS A 768 7.99 -26.96 17.07
C HIS A 768 6.69 -26.23 16.70
N GLU A 769 6.65 -24.91 16.87
CA GLU A 769 5.51 -24.07 16.55
C GLU A 769 5.89 -22.87 15.67
N TYR A 770 4.98 -22.49 14.77
CA TYR A 770 5.05 -21.30 13.92
C TYR A 770 3.73 -20.51 14.05
N HIS A 771 3.80 -19.28 14.55
CA HIS A 771 2.67 -18.41 14.89
C HIS A 771 1.60 -19.06 15.82
N GLY A 772 2.00 -20.09 16.57
CA GLY A 772 1.16 -20.91 17.46
C GLY A 772 0.63 -22.21 16.85
N ASN A 773 1.06 -22.57 15.63
CA ASN A 773 0.62 -23.77 14.91
C ASN A 773 1.75 -24.82 14.87
N PRO A 774 1.48 -26.11 15.10
CA PRO A 774 2.51 -27.14 15.15
C PRO A 774 3.14 -27.41 13.78
N ILE A 775 4.47 -27.36 13.72
CA ILE A 775 5.26 -27.81 12.57
C ILE A 775 5.31 -29.34 12.59
N ILE A 776 5.12 -29.99 11.44
CA ILE A 776 5.12 -31.46 11.32
C ILE A 776 6.08 -31.90 10.21
N GLY A 777 7.14 -32.60 10.59
CA GLY A 777 8.21 -32.98 9.67
C GLY A 777 9.08 -31.77 9.29
N THR A 778 9.74 -31.85 8.13
CA THR A 778 10.44 -30.70 7.52
C THR A 778 9.54 -30.04 6.49
N ARG A 779 9.49 -28.70 6.50
CA ARG A 779 8.50 -27.90 5.78
C ARG A 779 9.13 -26.63 5.20
N LYS A 780 8.91 -26.35 3.92
CA LYS A 780 9.35 -25.09 3.30
C LYS A 780 8.48 -23.93 3.75
N VAL A 781 9.11 -22.87 4.26
CA VAL A 781 8.45 -21.64 4.73
C VAL A 781 8.79 -20.45 3.85
N GLY A 782 10.01 -20.40 3.30
CA GLY A 782 10.47 -19.39 2.34
C GLY A 782 11.31 -20.00 1.22
N PRO A 783 11.72 -19.23 0.19
CA PRO A 783 12.44 -19.74 -0.99
C PRO A 783 13.63 -20.64 -0.67
N ARG A 784 14.39 -20.26 0.36
CA ARG A 784 15.57 -20.97 0.90
C ARG A 784 15.44 -21.35 2.38
N LEU A 785 14.24 -21.21 2.97
CA LEU A 785 14.00 -21.39 4.40
C LEU A 785 13.08 -22.59 4.68
N TYR A 786 13.53 -23.50 5.52
CA TYR A 786 12.78 -24.67 5.98
C TYR A 786 12.68 -24.69 7.50
N PHE A 787 11.51 -24.98 8.05
CA PHE A 787 11.34 -25.29 9.47
C PHE A 787 11.19 -26.80 9.66
N THR A 788 11.63 -27.33 10.80
CA THR A 788 11.46 -28.76 11.11
C THR A 788 11.31 -29.02 12.60
N ASN A 789 10.40 -29.91 12.97
CA ASN A 789 10.34 -30.50 14.32
C ASN A 789 11.03 -31.88 14.40
N ARG A 790 11.57 -32.39 13.29
CA ARG A 790 12.18 -33.72 13.13
C ARG A 790 13.68 -33.64 12.88
N ILE A 791 14.41 -33.09 13.85
CA ILE A 791 15.88 -32.93 13.83
C ILE A 791 16.63 -34.27 13.72
N ASP A 792 16.00 -35.37 14.12
CA ASP A 792 16.49 -36.75 13.96
C ASP A 792 16.67 -37.16 12.49
N LEU A 793 15.93 -36.55 11.55
CA LEU A 793 16.07 -36.80 10.11
C LEU A 793 17.41 -36.33 9.53
N PHE A 794 18.16 -35.49 10.24
CA PHE A 794 19.43 -34.95 9.78
C PHE A 794 20.65 -35.74 10.32
N SER A 795 20.42 -36.91 10.91
CA SER A 795 21.45 -37.81 11.46
C SER A 795 22.43 -38.41 10.43
N GLN A 796 22.14 -38.30 9.13
CA GLN A 796 23.04 -38.66 8.02
C GLN A 796 23.58 -37.44 7.26
N VAL A 797 23.31 -36.22 7.74
CA VAL A 797 23.70 -34.96 7.09
C VAL A 797 24.92 -34.37 7.81
N THR A 798 25.89 -33.91 7.03
CA THR A 798 26.90 -32.94 7.49
C THR A 798 26.51 -31.57 6.96
N PHE A 799 26.43 -30.59 7.85
CA PHE A 799 26.13 -29.20 7.51
C PHE A 799 27.42 -28.38 7.37
N ASP A 800 27.42 -27.36 6.51
CA ASP A 800 28.47 -26.34 6.53
C ASP A 800 28.52 -25.65 7.91
N HIS A 801 27.33 -25.34 8.46
CA HIS A 801 27.19 -24.64 9.74
C HIS A 801 26.06 -25.21 10.62
N VAL A 802 26.32 -25.33 11.92
CA VAL A 802 25.29 -25.49 12.96
C VAL A 802 25.41 -24.30 13.92
N ILE A 803 24.32 -23.52 14.01
CA ILE A 803 24.29 -22.21 14.65
C ILE A 803 23.36 -22.24 15.87
N TYR A 804 23.97 -22.04 17.04
CA TYR A 804 23.29 -21.96 18.34
C TYR A 804 22.98 -20.50 18.67
N CYS A 805 21.69 -20.15 18.73
CA CYS A 805 21.22 -18.77 18.98
C CYS A 805 19.93 -18.74 19.81
N GLY A 806 19.76 -19.66 20.75
CA GLY A 806 18.63 -19.71 21.68
C GLY A 806 18.51 -21.05 22.40
N SER A 807 18.67 -22.15 21.67
CA SER A 807 18.70 -23.50 22.26
C SER A 807 20.03 -23.76 22.98
N THR A 808 19.99 -24.47 24.11
CA THR A 808 21.18 -25.08 24.74
C THR A 808 21.23 -26.60 24.53
N ASP A 809 20.26 -27.17 23.82
CA ASP A 809 20.18 -28.61 23.60
C ASP A 809 21.19 -29.03 22.54
N VAL A 810 22.17 -29.86 22.94
CA VAL A 810 23.17 -30.43 22.02
C VAL A 810 22.69 -31.80 21.53
N TYR A 811 22.79 -32.03 20.22
CA TYR A 811 22.31 -33.25 19.55
C TYR A 811 23.51 -34.08 19.04
N PRO A 812 23.92 -35.18 19.73
CA PRO A 812 25.20 -35.85 19.46
C PRO A 812 25.37 -36.50 18.08
N TYR A 813 24.31 -36.60 17.29
CA TYR A 813 24.32 -37.16 15.93
C TYR A 813 24.48 -36.11 14.83
N LEU A 814 24.36 -34.81 15.13
CA LEU A 814 24.57 -33.75 14.15
C LEU A 814 26.06 -33.63 13.81
N ARG A 815 26.36 -33.49 12.52
CA ARG A 815 27.71 -33.25 12.01
C ARG A 815 27.77 -31.89 11.35
N SER A 816 28.85 -31.15 11.60
CA SER A 816 29.07 -29.84 10.99
C SER A 816 30.56 -29.59 10.83
N ASP A 817 30.95 -28.94 9.74
CA ASP A 817 32.31 -28.44 9.58
C ASP A 817 32.55 -27.25 10.55
N HIS A 818 31.52 -26.44 10.79
CA HIS A 818 31.58 -25.28 11.69
C HIS A 818 30.42 -25.27 12.70
N PHE A 819 30.75 -25.36 13.99
CA PHE A 819 29.82 -25.07 15.08
C PHE A 819 29.98 -23.62 15.55
N VAL A 820 28.87 -22.90 15.67
CA VAL A 820 28.83 -21.45 15.97
C VAL A 820 27.82 -21.17 17.08
N ALA A 821 28.11 -20.21 17.97
CA ALA A 821 27.17 -19.67 18.95
C ALA A 821 27.14 -18.14 18.98
N ASP A 822 25.94 -17.57 19.07
CA ASP A 822 25.71 -16.14 19.33
C ASP A 822 25.70 -15.86 20.85
N SER A 823 26.74 -15.23 21.41
CA SER A 823 26.83 -15.03 22.86
C SER A 823 25.70 -14.17 23.42
N LEU A 824 25.18 -13.22 22.63
CA LEU A 824 24.10 -12.32 23.04
C LEU A 824 22.72 -12.98 23.12
N CYS A 825 22.59 -14.23 22.65
CA CYS A 825 21.42 -15.08 22.89
C CYS A 825 21.50 -15.91 24.18
N TYR A 826 22.60 -15.83 24.94
CA TYR A 826 22.81 -16.63 26.15
C TYR A 826 23.21 -15.79 27.37
N HIS A 827 22.97 -16.35 28.56
CA HIS A 827 23.67 -15.94 29.78
C HIS A 827 24.96 -16.77 29.91
N ASP A 828 26.02 -16.21 30.48
CA ASP A 828 27.35 -16.83 30.64
C ASP A 828 27.36 -18.31 31.03
N HIS A 829 26.49 -18.70 31.97
CA HIS A 829 26.42 -20.07 32.47
C HIS A 829 25.90 -21.06 31.42
N ARG A 830 24.97 -20.63 30.56
CA ARG A 830 24.46 -21.43 29.42
C ARG A 830 25.51 -21.51 28.31
N LEU A 831 26.18 -20.40 28.02
CA LEU A 831 27.24 -20.34 27.01
C LEU A 831 28.42 -21.25 27.39
N LYS A 832 28.87 -21.21 28.65
CA LYS A 832 29.89 -22.12 29.20
C LYS A 832 29.46 -23.58 29.14
N ALA A 833 28.20 -23.89 29.49
CA ALA A 833 27.67 -25.25 29.37
C ALA A 833 27.65 -25.76 27.92
N LEU A 834 27.32 -24.90 26.95
CA LEU A 834 27.38 -25.23 25.52
C LEU A 834 28.83 -25.50 25.07
N GLN A 835 29.78 -24.64 25.45
CA GLN A 835 31.21 -24.82 25.17
C GLN A 835 31.78 -26.10 25.79
N SER A 836 31.35 -26.50 27.00
CA SER A 836 31.77 -27.77 27.61
C SER A 836 31.27 -29.02 26.87
N ASN A 837 30.12 -28.93 26.18
CA ASN A 837 29.56 -30.03 25.39
C ASN A 837 30.05 -30.01 23.92
N LEU A 838 30.46 -28.85 23.41
CA LEU A 838 31.00 -28.66 22.07
C LEU A 838 32.33 -27.86 22.14
N PRO A 839 33.47 -28.49 22.49
CA PRO A 839 34.74 -27.78 22.73
C PRO A 839 35.26 -26.95 21.56
N ASN A 840 34.86 -27.29 20.32
CA ASN A 840 35.28 -26.63 19.09
C ASN A 840 34.32 -25.50 18.62
N ILE A 841 33.33 -25.10 19.43
CA ILE A 841 32.34 -24.10 19.05
C ILE A 841 32.94 -22.68 19.02
N LYS A 842 32.78 -21.98 17.88
CA LYS A 842 33.16 -20.57 17.75
C LYS A 842 32.07 -19.69 18.37
N VAL A 843 32.45 -18.73 19.21
CA VAL A 843 31.52 -17.83 19.90
C VAL A 843 31.70 -16.41 19.36
N PHE A 844 30.59 -15.74 19.01
CA PHE A 844 30.58 -14.37 18.50
C PHE A 844 29.78 -13.42 19.42
N GLY A 845 29.99 -12.11 19.30
CA GLY A 845 29.45 -11.07 20.19
C GLY A 845 28.51 -10.07 19.48
N ASP A 846 28.80 -8.77 19.62
CA ASP A 846 27.95 -7.69 19.09
C ASP A 846 27.69 -7.81 17.58
N ALA A 847 28.71 -8.21 16.80
CA ALA A 847 28.58 -8.50 15.38
C ALA A 847 27.48 -9.54 15.12
N LEU A 848 26.53 -9.20 14.25
CA LEU A 848 25.51 -10.11 13.75
C LEU A 848 26.16 -11.39 13.21
N VAL A 849 25.77 -12.54 13.77
CA VAL A 849 26.32 -13.85 13.36
C VAL A 849 26.12 -14.11 11.86
N THR A 850 25.11 -13.48 11.23
CA THR A 850 24.92 -13.50 9.77
C THR A 850 26.11 -12.93 9.02
N HIS A 851 26.64 -11.77 9.44
CA HIS A 851 27.79 -11.14 8.81
C HIS A 851 29.07 -11.93 9.08
N THR A 852 29.25 -12.43 10.30
CA THR A 852 30.42 -13.26 10.63
C THR A 852 30.40 -14.60 9.90
N VAL A 853 29.23 -15.21 9.70
CA VAL A 853 29.07 -16.42 8.88
C VAL A 853 29.30 -16.12 7.39
N ARG A 854 28.70 -15.05 6.82
CA ARG A 854 28.98 -14.63 5.43
C ARG A 854 30.48 -14.36 5.21
N ASN A 855 31.15 -13.70 6.14
CA ASN A 855 32.59 -13.46 6.06
C ASN A 855 33.37 -14.78 6.17
N VAL A 856 33.08 -15.65 7.14
CA VAL A 856 33.72 -16.99 7.20
C VAL A 856 33.46 -17.83 5.94
N MET A 857 32.31 -17.65 5.27
CA MET A 857 32.00 -18.28 3.99
C MET A 857 32.72 -17.67 2.78
N SER A 858 33.05 -16.38 2.80
CA SER A 858 33.76 -15.70 1.70
C SER A 858 35.29 -15.84 1.80
N LEU A 859 35.81 -16.00 3.02
CA LEU A 859 37.22 -16.20 3.34
C LEU A 859 37.75 -17.62 2.99
N THR A 860 37.04 -18.37 2.12
CA THR A 860 37.51 -19.65 1.53
C THR A 860 38.19 -19.47 0.17
N ARG A 861 38.70 -18.28 -0.13
CA ARG A 861 39.83 -18.05 -1.06
C ARG A 861 41.05 -17.68 -0.23
N ASP A 862 42.22 -18.19 -0.61
CA ASP A 862 43.44 -18.18 0.22
C ASP A 862 43.74 -16.85 0.91
N ILE A 863 43.86 -16.91 2.24
CA ILE A 863 44.46 -15.84 3.07
C ILE A 863 45.83 -16.32 3.52
N SER A 864 46.80 -16.25 2.62
CA SER A 864 48.22 -16.40 2.94
C SER A 864 48.99 -15.08 2.88
N THR A 865 48.31 -13.93 2.73
CA THR A 865 48.86 -12.56 2.92
C THR A 865 47.75 -11.51 3.19
N VAL A 866 47.47 -11.23 4.48
CA VAL A 866 47.21 -9.90 5.06
C VAL A 866 47.72 -9.93 6.50
#